data_AF-A0A8M1H0H6-F1
#
_entry.id   AF-A0A8M1H0H6-F1
#
_cell.length_a   1.000
_cell.length_b   1.000
_cell.length_c   1.000
_cell.angle_alpha   90.00
_cell.angle_beta   90.00
_cell.angle_gamma   90.00
#
_symmetry.space_group_name_H-M   'P 1'
#
loop_
_entity.id
_entity.type
_entity.pdbx_description
1 polymer ?
#
loop_
_entity_poly.entity_id
_entity_poly.type
_entity_poly.pdbx_seq_one_letter_code
_entity_poly.pdbx_strand_id
1 'polypeptide(L)'
;MDLGPVNICEEMTILHGGFLLAEQLFHPKALTELTKSDWERVGRPIVEALREISSTTACSQPFAWKKKALIIIWAKVLQPYPVTPSDADTRWQEDVFFSVGNMIPTINHTVLFELLKSLEASGLFIQLLMALPTTICRAELERFLEHMSIDTSSKDVAFFLSVWWEMMKHKGNQQDPLLSQFRTMAHKYLSSSDEFSHPPKRFKSDPDVCPTMPLLAMLLTGLKQIQNRILCPGMKCCALANLADMLTVFALMEDDPQEVSATVYLDKLATVISVWNADTQNPYHQQALAEKVKEAERDISLTSLAKLPSETIFIGFEFMCSLLREWGEELQAMLNGSQGTNYDSYRLCDSLTSFSQNLKLYLASTSLSKEERQVVSELAECVGDFLRKTTRVLKNKGFEKDITASIAMAIIEQKMDRHMEMCYIFASEKKWAFSEEWLACLVNNRDLFREPDLVLKLLETVMEVTMTDRAIPESQIKQVIGLILECYADLSLPDKNKVLSGTLLSWGRKGLSEKLLAYLDGFQEDLNTTFNQLAQSASEQGLAKAVASVARLVILHPEMTVKKMCSMAVVNLGTHKFLAQILTAFPALRFMEEQGPNPSTTFVMSCLKETVWTKFSTPKEEKQFLELVGCLMNPVKPQGIPVAALLEPDEVLKEFVLPFLMLDVQEVDLSLKIFIQTLEANACLEEYWLQTCSPFPLIFSLCQLLDGFSKYWQLPKERRCLSLDGKDLVIHILEILCEIILANAETFSPDTWIKSLSWLHRKLEQLDWTVRLRMKTLFEGHFKCEVPATLFEICKLSEDEWTSQAHPGYGPGTGLLAWMECCYVSSSISEQMLSLLVVDVGNPEEVRLFSKGFLVVLVQVMPWCSPQEWQYLYRLTRRLLEKQLLHVPYSLEYIQFVPLLNLKPFAQELQLSVLFLRAFQFLCSQSCRNWLPMEGWSHVVKLLCNSLTDLLDSVRLIQSGGPWAQEQDLTQETLFFYTQVFCHVLHIMAMLHQEVCDPLYVLALEILTCYETLSKANPSGSSLLQKVNEQRFLKSIAENISPEERRQTLLQKISNF
;
A
#
# COMPACT_ATOMS: atom_id res chain seq x y z
N MET A 1 -2.32 -41.03 -12.72
CA MET A 1 -2.50 -42.35 -13.38
C MET A 1 -2.29 -43.38 -12.30
N ASP A 2 -3.36 -44.10 -11.95
CA ASP A 2 -3.35 -45.11 -10.89
C ASP A 2 -2.37 -46.24 -11.26
N LEU A 3 -1.26 -46.35 -10.51
CA LEU A 3 -0.38 -47.51 -10.51
C LEU A 3 -1.16 -48.66 -9.84
N GLY A 4 -1.98 -49.34 -10.63
CA GLY A 4 -2.68 -50.56 -10.24
C GLY A 4 -1.72 -51.70 -9.86
N PRO A 5 -2.26 -52.83 -9.36
CA PRO A 5 -1.47 -53.95 -8.86
C PRO A 5 -0.46 -54.45 -9.90
N VAL A 6 0.72 -54.87 -9.43
CA VAL A 6 1.81 -55.42 -10.24
C VAL A 6 1.31 -56.69 -10.93
N ASN A 7 0.73 -56.54 -12.13
CA ASN A 7 0.12 -57.63 -12.90
C ASN A 7 1.14 -58.35 -13.80
N ILE A 8 0.82 -59.60 -14.17
CA ILE A 8 1.53 -60.37 -15.20
C ILE A 8 1.29 -59.70 -16.56
N CYS A 9 2.36 -59.27 -17.22
CA CYS A 9 2.34 -58.61 -18.53
C CYS A 9 3.44 -59.17 -19.45
N GLU A 10 3.52 -58.68 -20.67
CA GLU A 10 4.49 -59.12 -21.69
C GLU A 10 5.93 -58.97 -21.19
N GLU A 11 6.25 -57.84 -20.57
CA GLU A 11 7.57 -57.54 -20.00
C GLU A 11 7.95 -58.52 -18.87
N MET A 12 6.97 -58.93 -18.05
CA MET A 12 7.22 -59.95 -17.01
C MET A 12 7.47 -61.34 -17.60
N THR A 13 6.86 -61.64 -18.76
CA THR A 13 7.07 -62.89 -19.48
C THR A 13 8.47 -62.94 -20.09
N ILE A 14 8.95 -61.83 -20.64
CA ILE A 14 10.33 -61.66 -21.13
C ILE A 14 11.33 -61.86 -19.97
N LEU A 15 11.08 -61.23 -18.82
CA LEU A 15 11.94 -61.39 -17.64
C LEU A 15 11.95 -62.85 -17.13
N HIS A 16 10.79 -63.49 -17.06
CA HIS A 16 10.67 -64.91 -16.71
C HIS A 16 11.47 -65.81 -17.66
N GLY A 17 11.36 -65.59 -18.97
CA GLY A 17 12.14 -66.30 -19.98
C GLY A 17 13.65 -66.16 -19.78
N GLY A 18 14.12 -64.96 -19.43
CA GLY A 18 15.53 -64.71 -19.09
C GLY A 18 16.01 -65.53 -17.89
N PHE A 19 15.21 -65.64 -16.83
CA PHE A 19 15.56 -66.46 -15.66
C PHE A 19 15.51 -67.97 -15.94
N LEU A 20 14.54 -68.46 -16.73
CA LEU A 20 14.49 -69.87 -17.12
C LEU A 20 15.70 -70.27 -17.97
N LEU A 21 16.12 -69.42 -18.89
CA LEU A 21 17.33 -69.65 -19.70
C LEU A 21 18.59 -69.67 -18.82
N ALA A 22 18.68 -68.78 -17.82
CA ALA A 22 19.78 -68.80 -16.86
C ALA A 22 19.78 -70.09 -16.01
N GLU A 23 18.62 -70.55 -15.54
CA GLU A 23 18.48 -71.80 -14.78
C GLU A 23 18.87 -73.02 -15.63
N GLN A 24 18.48 -73.06 -16.90
CA GLN A 24 18.91 -74.09 -17.85
C GLN A 24 20.44 -74.10 -18.06
N LEU A 25 21.07 -72.92 -18.12
CA LEU A 25 22.52 -72.80 -18.27
C LEU A 25 23.31 -73.23 -17.02
N PHE A 26 22.68 -73.22 -15.84
CA PHE A 26 23.32 -73.57 -14.56
C PHE A 26 23.01 -75.00 -14.06
N HIS A 27 22.11 -75.71 -14.75
CA HIS A 27 21.73 -77.08 -14.40
C HIS A 27 22.95 -78.04 -14.38
N PRO A 28 23.07 -78.96 -13.40
CA PRO A 28 22.08 -79.37 -12.39
C PRO A 28 22.00 -78.50 -11.13
N LYS A 29 22.80 -77.44 -11.00
CA LYS A 29 22.74 -76.54 -9.84
C LYS A 29 21.59 -75.54 -9.97
N ALA A 30 21.02 -75.14 -8.84
CA ALA A 30 19.96 -74.13 -8.78
C ALA A 30 20.56 -72.71 -8.70
N LEU A 31 19.84 -71.70 -9.18
CA LEU A 31 20.28 -70.29 -9.14
C LEU A 31 20.50 -69.76 -7.71
N THR A 32 19.99 -70.45 -6.67
CA THR A 32 20.30 -70.18 -5.26
C THR A 32 21.75 -70.46 -4.87
N GLU A 33 22.45 -71.31 -5.62
CA GLU A 33 23.84 -71.72 -5.38
C GLU A 33 24.85 -70.94 -6.25
N LEU A 34 24.39 -69.94 -7.01
CA LEU A 34 25.22 -69.20 -7.96
C LEU A 34 26.31 -68.40 -7.25
N THR A 35 27.57 -68.60 -7.65
CA THR A 35 28.70 -67.82 -7.12
C THR A 35 29.11 -66.71 -8.09
N LYS A 36 29.91 -65.74 -7.62
CA LYS A 36 30.33 -64.57 -8.39
C LYS A 36 31.01 -64.93 -9.72
N SER A 37 31.83 -65.99 -9.73
CA SER A 37 32.52 -66.45 -10.94
C SER A 37 31.58 -67.06 -11.99
N ASP A 38 30.41 -67.55 -11.57
CA ASP A 38 29.44 -68.19 -12.46
C ASP A 38 28.61 -67.15 -13.26
N TRP A 39 28.58 -65.89 -12.79
CA TRP A 39 27.72 -64.84 -13.35
C TRP A 39 28.00 -64.51 -14.81
N GLU A 40 29.27 -64.44 -15.24
CA GLU A 40 29.61 -64.10 -16.63
C GLU A 40 29.01 -65.07 -17.64
N ARG A 41 28.84 -66.34 -17.25
CA ARG A 41 28.26 -67.39 -18.08
C ARG A 41 26.74 -67.48 -17.94
N VAL A 42 26.21 -67.31 -16.74
CA VAL A 42 24.81 -67.62 -16.40
C VAL A 42 23.90 -66.39 -16.41
N GLY A 43 24.42 -65.21 -16.07
CA GLY A 43 23.62 -63.98 -15.89
C GLY A 43 23.21 -63.27 -17.18
N ARG A 44 23.87 -63.57 -18.31
CA ARG A 44 23.67 -62.87 -19.59
C ARG A 44 22.21 -62.85 -20.08
N PRO A 45 21.44 -63.96 -20.06
CA PRO A 45 20.04 -63.96 -20.48
C PRO A 45 19.15 -63.03 -19.64
N ILE A 46 19.43 -62.91 -18.34
CA ILE A 46 18.68 -62.03 -17.42
C ILE A 46 18.97 -60.55 -17.74
N VAL A 47 20.23 -60.21 -17.99
CA VAL A 47 20.66 -58.85 -18.35
C VAL A 47 20.09 -58.44 -19.71
N GLU A 48 20.11 -59.32 -20.71
CA GLU A 48 19.57 -59.06 -22.04
C GLU A 48 18.04 -58.87 -22.01
N ALA A 49 17.31 -59.70 -21.26
CA ALA A 49 15.87 -59.53 -21.06
C ALA A 49 15.51 -58.14 -20.48
N LEU A 50 16.27 -57.66 -19.49
CA LEU A 50 16.03 -56.33 -18.90
C LEU A 50 16.43 -55.18 -19.82
N ARG A 51 17.47 -55.35 -20.65
CA ARG A 51 17.83 -54.38 -21.68
C ARG A 51 16.77 -54.31 -22.78
N GLU A 52 16.23 -55.46 -23.19
CA GLU A 52 15.14 -55.55 -24.15
C GLU A 52 13.90 -54.78 -23.65
N ILE A 53 13.41 -55.10 -22.45
CA ILE A 53 12.27 -54.41 -21.80
C ILE A 53 12.48 -52.89 -21.75
N SER A 54 13.72 -52.45 -21.44
CA SER A 54 14.07 -51.04 -21.33
C SER A 54 14.15 -50.33 -22.69
N SER A 55 14.35 -51.06 -23.79
CA SER A 55 14.48 -50.52 -25.14
C SER A 55 13.13 -50.39 -25.88
N THR A 56 12.20 -51.31 -25.64
CA THR A 56 10.88 -51.37 -26.33
C THR A 56 9.88 -50.32 -25.82
N THR A 57 10.08 -49.80 -24.60
CA THR A 57 9.17 -48.86 -23.90
C THR A 57 9.49 -47.38 -24.10
N ALA A 58 10.28 -47.05 -25.14
CA ALA A 58 10.75 -45.70 -25.46
C ALA A 58 9.65 -44.64 -25.70
N CYS A 59 8.38 -45.03 -25.85
CA CYS A 59 7.27 -44.07 -26.03
C CYS A 59 6.60 -43.57 -24.74
N SER A 60 6.85 -44.13 -23.54
CA SER A 60 6.22 -43.58 -22.31
C SER A 60 6.89 -43.95 -20.97
N GLN A 61 8.22 -43.81 -20.85
CA GLN A 61 9.07 -43.94 -19.64
C GLN A 61 9.80 -45.29 -19.44
N PRO A 62 10.99 -45.46 -20.06
CA PRO A 62 11.88 -46.63 -19.88
C PRO A 62 12.32 -46.89 -18.44
N PHE A 63 12.47 -45.83 -17.63
CA PHE A 63 12.97 -45.91 -16.26
C PHE A 63 12.01 -46.60 -15.29
N ALA A 64 10.70 -46.59 -15.60
CA ALA A 64 9.67 -47.18 -14.74
C ALA A 64 9.80 -48.72 -14.63
N TRP A 65 10.18 -49.39 -15.72
CA TRP A 65 10.29 -50.85 -15.76
C TRP A 65 11.57 -51.39 -15.15
N LYS A 66 12.73 -50.75 -15.39
CA LYS A 66 14.00 -51.12 -14.75
C LYS A 66 13.88 -51.07 -13.22
N LYS A 67 13.23 -50.04 -12.68
CA LYS A 67 12.94 -49.90 -11.25
C LYS A 67 11.97 -50.97 -10.75
N LYS A 68 10.86 -51.18 -11.45
CA LYS A 68 9.85 -52.19 -11.11
C LYS A 68 10.41 -53.61 -11.08
N ALA A 69 11.22 -54.00 -12.07
CA ALA A 69 11.84 -55.32 -12.13
C ALA A 69 12.84 -55.55 -10.98
N LEU A 70 13.69 -54.55 -10.68
CA LEU A 70 14.63 -54.64 -9.54
C LEU A 70 13.91 -54.74 -8.20
N ILE A 71 12.78 -54.03 -8.02
CA ILE A 71 11.92 -54.17 -6.83
C ILE A 71 11.42 -55.61 -6.69
N ILE A 72 10.91 -56.21 -7.76
CA ILE A 72 10.39 -57.60 -7.76
C ILE A 72 11.50 -58.61 -7.42
N ILE A 73 12.68 -58.45 -8.04
CA ILE A 73 13.84 -59.33 -7.83
C ILE A 73 14.34 -59.21 -6.38
N TRP A 74 14.47 -57.99 -5.86
CA TRP A 74 14.92 -57.79 -4.49
C TRP A 74 13.88 -58.26 -3.46
N ALA A 75 12.59 -58.02 -3.73
CA ALA A 75 11.49 -58.58 -2.95
C ALA A 75 11.60 -60.11 -2.84
N LYS A 76 11.91 -60.80 -3.96
CA LYS A 76 12.10 -62.26 -4.00
C LYS A 76 13.29 -62.72 -3.15
N VAL A 77 14.38 -61.96 -3.14
CA VAL A 77 15.59 -62.25 -2.33
C VAL A 77 15.35 -62.02 -0.83
N LEU A 78 14.49 -61.06 -0.46
CA LEU A 78 14.17 -60.75 0.94
C LEU A 78 13.15 -61.73 1.57
N GLN A 79 12.51 -62.59 0.78
CA GLN A 79 11.50 -63.52 1.30
C GLN A 79 12.12 -64.55 2.27
N PRO A 80 11.55 -64.76 3.47
CA PRO A 80 12.01 -65.78 4.39
C PRO A 80 11.70 -67.19 3.85
N TYR A 81 12.71 -68.07 3.87
CA TYR A 81 12.65 -69.47 3.41
C TYR A 81 12.92 -70.45 4.55
N PRO A 82 12.18 -71.57 4.69
CA PRO A 82 11.13 -72.09 3.80
C PRO A 82 9.71 -71.55 4.08
N VAL A 83 8.88 -71.46 3.03
CA VAL A 83 7.47 -71.04 3.11
C VAL A 83 6.62 -72.21 3.63
N THR A 84 5.91 -72.04 4.74
CA THR A 84 4.93 -73.04 5.21
C THR A 84 3.62 -72.94 4.39
N PRO A 85 2.84 -74.02 4.21
CA PRO A 85 1.62 -73.99 3.40
C PRO A 85 0.57 -72.97 3.87
N SER A 86 0.53 -72.67 5.17
CA SER A 86 -0.37 -71.65 5.75
C SER A 86 0.04 -70.22 5.43
N ASP A 87 1.30 -69.97 5.06
CA ASP A 87 1.81 -68.65 4.68
C ASP A 87 1.49 -68.28 3.23
N ALA A 88 1.20 -69.26 2.36
CA ALA A 88 0.97 -69.01 0.94
C ALA A 88 -0.37 -68.29 0.69
N ASP A 89 -1.43 -68.64 1.43
CA ASP A 89 -2.77 -68.05 1.27
C ASP A 89 -2.85 -66.61 1.80
N THR A 90 -2.19 -66.32 2.93
CA THR A 90 -2.05 -64.96 3.48
C THR A 90 -1.16 -64.09 2.61
N ARG A 91 -0.02 -64.61 2.12
CA ARG A 91 0.89 -63.85 1.24
C ARG A 91 0.26 -63.56 -0.13
N TRP A 92 -0.54 -64.47 -0.70
CA TRP A 92 -1.29 -64.19 -1.92
C TRP A 92 -2.24 -62.97 -1.79
N GLN A 93 -2.87 -62.78 -0.62
CA GLN A 93 -3.78 -61.66 -0.38
C GLN A 93 -3.07 -60.36 0.00
N GLU A 94 -1.90 -60.44 0.65
CA GLU A 94 -1.25 -59.29 1.28
C GLU A 94 0.04 -58.79 0.58
N ASP A 95 0.72 -59.62 -0.21
CA ASP A 95 1.95 -59.28 -0.91
C ASP A 95 1.66 -58.95 -2.38
N VAL A 96 1.74 -57.67 -2.71
CA VAL A 96 1.51 -57.12 -4.06
C VAL A 96 2.49 -57.69 -5.09
N PHE A 97 3.65 -58.22 -4.66
CA PHE A 97 4.66 -58.80 -5.54
C PHE A 97 4.56 -60.33 -5.67
N PHE A 98 3.67 -61.00 -4.93
CA PHE A 98 3.62 -62.46 -4.81
C PHE A 98 3.43 -63.17 -6.17
N SER A 99 2.42 -62.78 -6.94
CA SER A 99 2.07 -63.40 -8.23
C SER A 99 3.20 -63.33 -9.25
N VAL A 100 3.94 -62.23 -9.24
CA VAL A 100 5.00 -61.94 -10.21
C VAL A 100 6.35 -62.47 -9.73
N GLY A 101 6.64 -62.42 -8.43
CA GLY A 101 7.81 -63.02 -7.81
C GLY A 101 7.80 -64.55 -7.87
N ASN A 102 6.63 -65.20 -7.91
CA ASN A 102 6.52 -66.66 -8.08
C ASN A 102 6.77 -67.14 -9.51
N MET A 103 6.74 -66.26 -10.52
CA MET A 103 7.20 -66.61 -11.86
C MET A 103 8.73 -66.75 -11.91
N ILE A 104 9.46 -66.08 -11.03
CA ILE A 104 10.93 -66.14 -11.02
C ILE A 104 11.39 -67.30 -10.12
N PRO A 105 12.36 -68.13 -10.56
CA PRO A 105 12.98 -69.16 -9.72
C PRO A 105 13.60 -68.55 -8.45
N THR A 106 13.85 -69.37 -7.44
CA THR A 106 14.54 -68.92 -6.22
C THR A 106 15.98 -68.51 -6.53
N ILE A 107 16.39 -67.34 -6.04
CA ILE A 107 17.68 -66.71 -6.33
C ILE A 107 18.36 -66.23 -5.04
N ASN A 108 19.68 -66.05 -5.07
CA ASN A 108 20.47 -65.55 -3.95
C ASN A 108 20.88 -64.07 -4.13
N HIS A 109 21.51 -63.49 -3.10
CA HIS A 109 22.04 -62.12 -3.13
C HIS A 109 23.12 -61.88 -4.19
N THR A 110 23.88 -62.91 -4.58
CA THR A 110 24.88 -62.81 -5.66
C THR A 110 24.22 -62.44 -6.99
N VAL A 111 23.08 -63.06 -7.33
CA VAL A 111 22.30 -62.70 -8.54
C VAL A 111 21.86 -61.24 -8.49
N LEU A 112 21.38 -60.75 -7.34
CA LEU A 112 20.95 -59.36 -7.18
C LEU A 112 22.09 -58.36 -7.38
N PHE A 113 23.22 -58.54 -6.68
CA PHE A 113 24.33 -57.59 -6.74
C PHE A 113 25.04 -57.61 -8.10
N GLU A 114 25.24 -58.78 -8.71
CA GLU A 114 25.82 -58.89 -10.03
C GLU A 114 24.91 -58.33 -11.13
N LEU A 115 23.59 -58.45 -10.96
CA LEU A 115 22.61 -57.83 -11.85
C LEU A 115 22.63 -56.31 -11.75
N LEU A 116 22.59 -55.76 -10.54
CA LEU A 116 22.69 -54.31 -10.29
C LEU A 116 23.98 -53.72 -10.88
N LYS A 117 25.10 -54.44 -10.74
CA LYS A 117 26.39 -54.10 -11.36
C LYS A 117 26.32 -54.13 -12.89
N SER A 118 25.78 -55.20 -13.48
CA SER A 118 25.69 -55.37 -14.94
C SER A 118 24.76 -54.37 -15.63
N LEU A 119 23.85 -53.77 -14.86
CA LEU A 119 22.92 -52.72 -15.28
C LEU A 119 23.39 -51.31 -14.91
N GLU A 120 24.57 -51.17 -14.28
CA GLU A 120 25.12 -49.90 -13.78
C GLU A 120 24.09 -49.11 -12.94
N ALA A 121 23.33 -49.83 -12.11
CA ALA A 121 22.13 -49.32 -11.44
C ALA A 121 22.39 -48.84 -10.00
N SER A 122 23.52 -48.16 -9.75
CA SER A 122 23.91 -47.70 -8.40
C SER A 122 22.88 -46.76 -7.77
N GLY A 123 22.32 -45.83 -8.53
CA GLY A 123 21.30 -44.88 -8.02
C GLY A 123 20.00 -45.59 -7.63
N LEU A 124 19.56 -46.58 -8.41
CA LEU A 124 18.41 -47.41 -8.08
C LEU A 124 18.70 -48.33 -6.89
N PHE A 125 19.91 -48.86 -6.77
CA PHE A 125 20.33 -49.65 -5.61
C PHE A 125 20.18 -48.84 -4.32
N ILE A 126 20.70 -47.60 -4.29
CA ILE A 126 20.57 -46.72 -3.13
C ILE A 126 19.12 -46.32 -2.86
N GLN A 127 18.34 -45.94 -3.88
CA GLN A 127 16.91 -45.61 -3.69
C GLN A 127 16.13 -46.76 -3.04
N LEU A 128 16.41 -48.01 -3.44
CA LEU A 128 15.77 -49.20 -2.90
C LEU A 128 16.32 -49.56 -1.52
N LEU A 129 17.65 -49.49 -1.33
CA LEU A 129 18.31 -49.74 -0.05
C LEU A 129 17.79 -48.80 1.05
N MET A 130 17.66 -47.51 0.72
CA MET A 130 17.17 -46.47 1.65
C MET A 130 15.66 -46.53 1.89
N ALA A 131 14.91 -47.26 1.05
CA ALA A 131 13.49 -47.53 1.28
C ALA A 131 13.26 -48.68 2.28
N LEU A 132 14.28 -49.49 2.57
CA LEU A 132 14.19 -50.62 3.51
C LEU A 132 14.22 -50.14 4.99
N PRO A 133 13.62 -50.91 5.92
CA PRO A 133 13.82 -50.71 7.35
C PRO A 133 15.30 -50.70 7.73
N THR A 134 15.71 -49.86 8.69
CA THR A 134 17.12 -49.63 9.07
C THR A 134 17.91 -50.91 9.36
N THR A 135 17.27 -51.92 9.98
CA THR A 135 17.89 -53.22 10.29
C THR A 135 18.19 -54.03 9.03
N ILE A 136 17.24 -54.11 8.09
CA ILE A 136 17.43 -54.81 6.81
C ILE A 136 18.43 -54.03 5.95
N CYS A 137 18.30 -52.71 5.88
CA CYS A 137 19.19 -51.82 5.14
C CYS A 137 20.67 -52.07 5.51
N ARG A 138 20.97 -52.13 6.82
CA ARG A 138 22.31 -52.44 7.32
C ARG A 138 22.79 -53.83 6.89
N ALA A 139 21.95 -54.86 7.08
CA ALA A 139 22.31 -56.24 6.73
C ALA A 139 22.54 -56.42 5.22
N GLU A 140 21.73 -55.78 4.37
CA GLU A 140 21.90 -55.84 2.92
C GLU A 140 23.15 -55.09 2.46
N LEU A 141 23.50 -53.96 3.09
CA LEU A 141 24.76 -53.26 2.81
C LEU A 141 25.97 -54.09 3.25
N GLU A 142 25.90 -54.77 4.40
CA GLU A 142 26.97 -55.66 4.87
C GLU A 142 27.22 -56.81 3.88
N ARG A 143 26.15 -57.49 3.44
CA ARG A 143 26.22 -58.53 2.39
C ARG A 143 26.80 -58.00 1.08
N PHE A 144 26.45 -56.77 0.71
CA PHE A 144 27.01 -56.12 -0.48
C PHE A 144 28.53 -55.90 -0.33
N LEU A 145 28.98 -55.42 0.83
CA LEU A 145 30.40 -55.19 1.12
C LEU A 145 31.21 -56.49 1.13
N GLU A 146 30.68 -57.55 1.72
CA GLU A 146 31.28 -58.89 1.67
C GLU A 146 31.42 -59.38 0.23
N HIS A 147 30.36 -59.24 -0.58
CA HIS A 147 30.35 -59.64 -2.00
C HIS A 147 31.34 -58.84 -2.85
N MET A 148 31.55 -57.55 -2.55
CA MET A 148 32.55 -56.71 -3.22
C MET A 148 33.99 -57.09 -2.84
N SER A 149 34.20 -57.63 -1.64
CA SER A 149 35.53 -57.98 -1.13
C SER A 149 36.04 -59.35 -1.61
N ILE A 150 35.15 -60.22 -2.08
CA ILE A 150 35.49 -61.53 -2.65
C ILE A 150 35.74 -61.35 -4.16
N ASP A 151 36.91 -61.76 -4.65
CA ASP A 151 37.30 -61.75 -6.08
C ASP A 151 37.07 -60.42 -6.84
N THR A 152 37.07 -59.27 -6.16
CA THR A 152 37.99 -58.15 -6.50
C THR A 152 38.16 -57.66 -7.94
N SER A 153 37.13 -57.52 -8.80
CA SER A 153 37.33 -57.01 -10.19
C SER A 153 37.33 -55.47 -10.29
N SER A 154 37.85 -54.93 -11.41
CA SER A 154 37.82 -53.47 -11.66
C SER A 154 36.40 -52.91 -11.78
N LYS A 155 35.45 -53.71 -12.29
CA LYS A 155 34.03 -53.34 -12.35
C LYS A 155 33.37 -53.33 -10.97
N ASP A 156 33.83 -54.18 -10.05
CA ASP A 156 33.35 -54.18 -8.66
C ASP A 156 33.79 -52.91 -7.93
N VAL A 157 35.05 -52.51 -8.12
CA VAL A 157 35.57 -51.25 -7.57
C VAL A 157 34.80 -50.06 -8.10
N ALA A 158 34.55 -50.00 -9.42
CA ALA A 158 33.76 -48.93 -10.03
C ALA A 158 32.35 -48.87 -9.46
N PHE A 159 31.65 -50.01 -9.40
CA PHE A 159 30.29 -50.08 -8.87
C PHE A 159 30.22 -49.71 -7.38
N PHE A 160 31.15 -50.19 -6.55
CA PHE A 160 31.28 -49.82 -5.15
C PHE A 160 31.43 -48.29 -4.96
N LEU A 161 32.33 -47.66 -5.73
CA LEU A 161 32.55 -46.21 -5.66
C LEU A 161 31.33 -45.41 -6.15
N SER A 162 30.62 -45.90 -7.17
CA SER A 162 29.36 -45.31 -7.63
C SER A 162 28.24 -45.46 -6.59
N VAL A 163 28.14 -46.60 -5.91
CA VAL A 163 27.18 -46.83 -4.82
C VAL A 163 27.44 -45.88 -3.66
N TRP A 164 28.71 -45.73 -3.24
CA TRP A 164 29.07 -44.73 -2.22
C TRP A 164 28.62 -43.34 -2.66
N TRP A 165 28.96 -42.93 -3.87
CA TRP A 165 28.63 -41.59 -4.35
C TRP A 165 27.11 -41.35 -4.42
N GLU A 166 26.34 -42.29 -4.97
CA GLU A 166 24.88 -42.19 -5.01
C GLU A 166 24.25 -42.14 -3.61
N MET A 167 24.87 -42.77 -2.61
CA MET A 167 24.42 -42.71 -1.22
C MET A 167 24.59 -41.30 -0.62
N MET A 168 25.67 -40.60 -0.97
CA MET A 168 25.91 -39.21 -0.56
C MET A 168 24.93 -38.23 -1.23
N LYS A 169 24.51 -38.50 -2.47
CA LYS A 169 23.60 -37.64 -3.27
C LYS A 169 22.10 -37.86 -3.01
N HIS A 170 21.74 -38.84 -2.18
CA HIS A 170 20.35 -39.24 -2.03
C HIS A 170 19.57 -38.25 -1.16
N LYS A 171 18.60 -37.54 -1.76
CA LYS A 171 17.61 -36.73 -1.03
C LYS A 171 16.41 -37.60 -0.63
N GLY A 172 16.12 -37.69 0.66
CA GLY A 172 15.15 -38.63 1.24
C GLY A 172 13.66 -38.36 1.00
N ASN A 173 13.26 -37.66 -0.07
CA ASN A 173 11.88 -37.19 -0.22
C ASN A 173 11.35 -37.23 -1.66
N GLN A 174 11.11 -38.44 -2.16
CA GLN A 174 10.26 -38.63 -3.35
C GLN A 174 9.07 -39.51 -2.98
N GLN A 175 7.86 -38.94 -3.04
CA GLN A 175 6.60 -39.67 -2.90
C GLN A 175 6.40 -40.60 -4.11
N ASP A 176 7.15 -41.70 -4.14
CA ASP A 176 6.98 -42.77 -5.13
C ASP A 176 6.07 -43.87 -4.53
N PRO A 177 4.86 -44.06 -5.08
CA PRO A 177 3.93 -45.09 -4.61
C PRO A 177 4.53 -46.51 -4.62
N LEU A 178 5.40 -46.85 -5.59
CA LEU A 178 6.04 -48.17 -5.68
C LEU A 178 7.10 -48.37 -4.60
N LEU A 179 7.87 -47.33 -4.27
CA LEU A 179 8.82 -47.39 -3.15
C LEU A 179 8.10 -47.50 -1.80
N SER A 180 6.94 -46.84 -1.66
CA SER A 180 6.09 -46.97 -0.47
C SER A 180 5.56 -48.40 -0.28
N GLN A 181 5.11 -49.04 -1.37
CA GLN A 181 4.67 -50.44 -1.35
C GLN A 181 5.83 -51.40 -1.01
N PHE A 182 7.01 -51.21 -1.63
CA PHE A 182 8.21 -51.99 -1.33
C PHE A 182 8.64 -51.85 0.15
N ARG A 183 8.67 -50.62 0.68
CA ARG A 183 8.95 -50.34 2.09
C ARG A 183 7.97 -51.06 3.02
N THR A 184 6.67 -50.98 2.72
CA THR A 184 5.61 -51.60 3.54
C THR A 184 5.75 -53.12 3.57
N MET A 185 6.05 -53.73 2.43
CA MET A 185 6.24 -55.17 2.33
C MET A 185 7.52 -55.63 3.05
N ALA A 186 8.64 -54.89 2.95
CA ALA A 186 9.86 -55.20 3.68
C ALA A 186 9.67 -55.17 5.22
N HIS A 187 8.80 -54.27 5.74
CA HIS A 187 8.43 -54.27 7.16
C HIS A 187 7.65 -55.53 7.57
N LYS A 188 6.78 -56.06 6.69
CA LYS A 188 6.02 -57.28 6.97
C LYS A 188 6.93 -58.52 7.09
N TYR A 189 8.00 -58.61 6.30
CA TYR A 189 8.94 -59.72 6.39
C TYR A 189 9.73 -59.79 7.71
N LEU A 190 9.91 -58.67 8.41
CA LEU A 190 10.53 -58.65 9.75
C LEU A 190 9.62 -59.23 10.85
N SER A 191 8.30 -59.22 10.65
CA SER A 191 7.32 -59.47 11.71
C SER A 191 7.17 -60.96 12.10
N SER A 192 7.97 -61.85 11.51
CA SER A 192 7.85 -63.31 11.68
C SER A 192 8.92 -63.96 12.58
N SER A 193 9.88 -63.19 13.13
CA SER A 193 11.08 -63.77 13.77
C SER A 193 11.33 -63.43 15.24
N ASP A 194 10.37 -62.92 16.03
CA ASP A 194 10.55 -62.82 17.48
C ASP A 194 9.27 -63.19 18.24
N GLU A 195 9.19 -64.46 18.67
CA GLU A 195 8.39 -64.83 19.84
C GLU A 195 9.03 -64.20 21.08
N PHE A 196 8.27 -63.35 21.78
CA PHE A 196 8.56 -62.73 23.09
C PHE A 196 9.59 -61.59 23.13
N SER A 197 9.10 -60.36 22.95
CA SER A 197 9.54 -59.23 23.79
C SER A 197 8.37 -58.30 24.10
N HIS A 198 8.08 -58.14 25.40
CA HIS A 198 7.10 -57.17 25.90
C HIS A 198 7.51 -55.73 25.49
N PRO A 199 6.56 -54.82 25.30
CA PRO A 199 6.87 -53.45 24.87
C PRO A 199 7.61 -52.73 26.01
N PRO A 200 8.83 -52.18 25.78
CA PRO A 200 9.44 -51.34 26.80
C PRO A 200 8.63 -50.05 26.90
N LYS A 201 8.17 -49.80 28.13
CA LYS A 201 7.54 -48.54 28.53
C LYS A 201 8.46 -47.38 28.17
N ARG A 202 7.91 -46.42 27.41
CA ARG A 202 8.35 -45.02 27.30
C ARG A 202 9.84 -44.80 27.03
N PHE A 203 10.25 -45.08 25.81
CA PHE A 203 11.07 -44.12 25.09
C PHE A 203 10.37 -43.88 23.75
N LYS A 204 9.99 -42.64 23.46
CA LYS A 204 9.73 -42.24 22.09
C LYS A 204 11.06 -42.45 21.37
N SER A 205 11.21 -43.55 20.64
CA SER A 205 12.23 -43.63 19.60
C SER A 205 11.87 -42.54 18.60
N ASP A 206 12.70 -41.49 18.56
CA ASP A 206 12.57 -40.42 17.59
C ASP A 206 12.45 -41.02 16.19
N PRO A 207 11.47 -40.62 15.37
CA PRO A 207 11.31 -41.16 14.02
C PRO A 207 12.46 -40.81 13.06
N ASP A 208 13.38 -39.92 13.44
CA ASP A 208 14.20 -39.16 12.49
C ASP A 208 15.74 -39.32 12.67
N VAL A 209 16.22 -40.47 13.14
CA VAL A 209 17.67 -40.76 13.02
C VAL A 209 17.96 -41.26 11.60
N CYS A 210 18.44 -40.37 10.73
CA CYS A 210 18.84 -40.67 9.37
C CYS A 210 19.78 -41.90 9.31
N PRO A 211 19.37 -43.02 8.66
CA PRO A 211 20.13 -44.27 8.67
C PRO A 211 21.43 -44.19 7.84
N THR A 212 21.59 -43.17 7.01
CA THR A 212 22.76 -42.94 6.13
C THR A 212 24.09 -42.93 6.89
N MET A 213 24.07 -42.53 8.16
CA MET A 213 25.26 -42.29 8.99
C MET A 213 26.07 -43.56 9.30
N PRO A 214 25.50 -44.58 9.98
CA PRO A 214 26.15 -45.89 10.13
C PRO A 214 26.54 -46.55 8.80
N LEU A 215 25.76 -46.34 7.74
CA LEU A 215 25.99 -46.97 6.44
C LEU A 215 27.23 -46.39 5.73
N LEU A 216 27.46 -45.08 5.83
CA LEU A 216 28.67 -44.45 5.32
C LEU A 216 29.93 -44.95 6.05
N ALA A 217 29.86 -45.15 7.37
CA ALA A 217 30.97 -45.74 8.13
C ALA A 217 31.28 -47.19 7.70
N MET A 218 30.26 -47.96 7.29
CA MET A 218 30.46 -49.30 6.73
C MET A 218 31.17 -49.25 5.38
N LEU A 219 30.82 -48.30 4.50
CA LEU A 219 31.52 -48.10 3.22
C LEU A 219 32.99 -47.69 3.42
N LEU A 220 33.31 -46.86 4.43
CA LEU A 220 34.70 -46.54 4.78
C LEU A 220 35.49 -47.82 5.13
N THR A 221 34.87 -48.73 5.88
CA THR A 221 35.46 -50.03 6.23
C THR A 221 35.61 -50.92 4.99
N GLY A 222 34.63 -50.94 4.10
CA GLY A 222 34.71 -51.62 2.81
C GLY A 222 35.86 -51.12 1.93
N LEU A 223 36.08 -49.81 1.87
CA LEU A 223 37.19 -49.22 1.11
C LEU A 223 38.55 -49.68 1.65
N LYS A 224 38.71 -49.80 2.97
CA LYS A 224 39.94 -50.35 3.59
C LYS A 224 40.22 -51.79 3.14
N GLN A 225 39.18 -52.60 2.95
CA GLN A 225 39.32 -54.00 2.52
C GLN A 225 39.73 -54.11 1.04
N ILE A 226 39.24 -53.21 0.19
CA ILE A 226 39.49 -53.27 -1.27
C ILE A 226 40.62 -52.35 -1.77
N GLN A 227 41.20 -51.49 -0.94
CA GLN A 227 42.15 -50.43 -1.36
C GLN A 227 43.31 -50.95 -2.24
N ASN A 228 43.87 -52.11 -1.91
CA ASN A 228 45.01 -52.70 -2.62
C ASN A 228 44.63 -53.22 -4.02
N ARG A 229 43.33 -53.26 -4.35
CA ARG A 229 42.78 -53.67 -5.64
C ARG A 229 42.42 -52.48 -6.54
N ILE A 230 42.54 -51.25 -6.05
CA ILE A 230 42.26 -50.03 -6.82
C ILE A 230 43.50 -49.64 -7.63
N LEU A 231 43.60 -50.15 -8.86
CA LEU A 231 44.78 -49.95 -9.71
C LEU A 231 44.67 -48.74 -10.65
N CYS A 232 43.46 -48.35 -11.03
CA CYS A 232 43.24 -47.26 -11.99
C CYS A 232 43.36 -45.89 -11.30
N PRO A 233 44.19 -44.95 -11.82
CA PRO A 233 44.29 -43.59 -11.26
C PRO A 233 42.96 -42.84 -11.17
N GLY A 234 42.06 -42.99 -12.16
CA GLY A 234 40.73 -42.39 -12.13
C GLY A 234 39.87 -42.91 -10.96
N MET A 235 39.91 -44.22 -10.69
CA MET A 235 39.21 -44.80 -9.53
C MET A 235 39.83 -44.38 -8.20
N LYS A 236 41.15 -44.19 -8.14
CA LYS A 236 41.82 -43.59 -6.96
C LYS A 236 41.35 -42.15 -6.73
N CYS A 237 41.15 -41.36 -7.79
CA CYS A 237 40.54 -40.03 -7.69
C CYS A 237 39.11 -40.10 -7.12
N CYS A 238 38.26 -40.99 -7.62
CA CYS A 238 36.90 -41.16 -7.12
C CYS A 238 36.86 -41.61 -5.65
N ALA A 239 37.73 -42.54 -5.25
CA ALA A 239 37.82 -43.02 -3.88
C ALA A 239 38.23 -41.91 -2.90
N LEU A 240 39.26 -41.13 -3.26
CA LEU A 240 39.70 -39.99 -2.45
C LEU A 240 38.67 -38.87 -2.44
N ALA A 241 37.98 -38.60 -3.55
CA ALA A 241 36.89 -37.61 -3.59
C ALA A 241 35.72 -38.03 -2.69
N ASN A 242 35.23 -39.27 -2.81
CA ASN A 242 34.18 -39.81 -1.94
C ASN A 242 34.54 -39.74 -0.45
N LEU A 243 35.79 -40.04 -0.10
CA LEU A 243 36.28 -39.95 1.27
C LEU A 243 36.39 -38.49 1.74
N ALA A 244 36.87 -37.58 0.89
CA ALA A 244 36.99 -36.15 1.21
C ALA A 244 35.62 -35.51 1.40
N ASP A 245 34.66 -35.79 0.52
CA ASP A 245 33.29 -35.28 0.60
C ASP A 245 32.58 -35.79 1.85
N MET A 246 32.68 -37.11 2.14
CA MET A 246 32.18 -37.71 3.37
C MET A 246 32.74 -36.96 4.60
N LEU A 247 34.06 -36.83 4.70
CA LEU A 247 34.70 -36.19 5.85
C LEU A 247 34.39 -34.69 5.95
N THR A 248 34.14 -34.02 4.82
CA THR A 248 33.76 -32.61 4.76
C THR A 248 32.37 -32.37 5.32
N VAL A 249 31.38 -33.17 4.91
CA VAL A 249 29.98 -33.07 5.37
C VAL A 249 29.89 -33.27 6.89
N PHE A 250 30.78 -34.05 7.49
CA PHE A 250 30.75 -34.39 8.91
C PHE A 250 31.54 -33.46 9.84
N ALA A 251 32.33 -32.53 9.31
CA ALA A 251 33.19 -31.65 10.09
C ALA A 251 32.52 -30.33 10.55
N LEU A 252 31.33 -29.99 10.03
CA LEU A 252 30.63 -28.74 10.36
C LEU A 252 29.99 -28.80 11.77
N MET A 253 30.34 -27.84 12.61
CA MET A 253 29.71 -27.57 13.92
C MET A 253 28.44 -26.71 13.72
N GLU A 254 27.46 -26.91 14.61
CA GLU A 254 26.21 -26.15 14.79
C GLU A 254 26.22 -24.69 14.32
N ASP A 255 25.50 -24.42 13.24
CA ASP A 255 24.32 -23.56 13.06
C ASP A 255 23.87 -23.82 11.61
N ASP A 256 22.61 -23.55 11.25
CA ASP A 256 22.01 -23.85 9.93
C ASP A 256 23.06 -23.86 8.79
N PRO A 257 23.21 -24.95 8.00
CA PRO A 257 24.22 -25.02 6.95
C PRO A 257 24.06 -23.79 6.09
N GLN A 258 25.04 -22.88 6.15
CA GLN A 258 24.95 -21.59 5.49
C GLN A 258 24.83 -21.87 3.99
N GLU A 259 23.60 -21.85 3.48
CA GLU A 259 23.33 -22.25 2.11
C GLU A 259 24.19 -21.39 1.20
N VAL A 260 24.99 -22.05 0.36
CA VAL A 260 25.86 -21.38 -0.61
C VAL A 260 25.02 -20.37 -1.37
N SER A 261 25.47 -19.12 -1.45
CA SER A 261 24.73 -18.06 -2.15
C SER A 261 24.35 -18.53 -3.55
N ALA A 262 23.16 -18.15 -4.02
CA ALA A 262 22.66 -18.59 -5.32
C ALA A 262 23.66 -18.32 -6.47
N THR A 263 24.46 -17.26 -6.36
CA THR A 263 25.54 -16.92 -7.30
C THR A 263 26.69 -17.93 -7.29
N VAL A 264 27.17 -18.34 -6.12
CA VAL A 264 28.25 -19.34 -6.00
C VAL A 264 27.72 -20.73 -6.37
N TYR A 265 26.46 -21.01 -6.08
CA TYR A 265 25.80 -22.23 -6.51
C TYR A 265 25.72 -22.33 -8.04
N LEU A 266 25.31 -21.25 -8.71
CA LEU A 266 25.24 -21.18 -10.16
C LEU A 266 26.63 -21.27 -10.82
N ASP A 267 27.66 -20.66 -10.23
CA ASP A 267 29.05 -20.74 -10.71
C ASP A 267 29.62 -22.17 -10.60
N LYS A 268 29.29 -22.88 -9.51
CA LYS A 268 29.64 -24.30 -9.34
C LYS A 268 28.96 -25.17 -10.39
N LEU A 269 27.66 -24.98 -10.63
CA LEU A 269 26.93 -25.70 -11.69
C LEU A 269 27.56 -25.45 -13.06
N ALA A 270 27.86 -24.19 -13.38
CA ALA A 270 28.51 -23.82 -14.63
C ALA A 270 29.86 -24.49 -14.81
N THR A 271 30.65 -24.59 -13.74
CA THR A 271 31.97 -25.25 -13.77
C THR A 271 31.84 -26.76 -14.02
N VAL A 272 30.96 -27.45 -13.29
CA VAL A 272 30.72 -28.90 -13.43
C VAL A 272 30.26 -29.25 -14.85
N ILE A 273 29.26 -28.52 -15.36
CA ILE A 273 28.70 -28.77 -16.69
C ILE A 273 29.73 -28.47 -17.79
N SER A 274 30.56 -27.43 -17.60
CA SER A 274 31.66 -27.13 -18.53
C SER A 274 32.70 -28.25 -18.59
N VAL A 275 33.00 -28.88 -17.44
CA VAL A 275 33.91 -30.04 -17.38
C VAL A 275 33.30 -31.25 -18.09
N TRP A 276 32.01 -31.54 -17.90
CA TRP A 276 31.32 -32.62 -18.63
C TRP A 276 31.24 -32.37 -20.14
N ASN A 277 31.09 -31.11 -20.56
CA ASN A 277 31.13 -30.75 -21.98
C ASN A 277 32.54 -30.93 -22.58
N ALA A 278 33.61 -30.79 -21.79
CA ALA A 278 34.98 -30.97 -22.25
C ALA A 278 35.46 -32.43 -22.24
N ASP A 279 34.86 -33.28 -21.40
CA ASP A 279 35.21 -34.70 -21.23
C ASP A 279 34.40 -35.60 -22.17
N THR A 280 34.96 -35.97 -23.32
CA THR A 280 34.28 -36.79 -24.34
C THR A 280 34.01 -38.23 -23.90
N GLN A 281 34.66 -38.70 -22.83
CA GLN A 281 34.44 -40.03 -22.26
C GLN A 281 33.33 -40.03 -21.20
N ASN A 282 32.84 -38.85 -20.81
CA ASN A 282 31.81 -38.71 -19.80
C ASN A 282 30.42 -39.07 -20.38
N PRO A 283 29.62 -39.91 -19.70
CA PRO A 283 28.28 -40.30 -20.16
C PRO A 283 27.30 -39.12 -20.30
N TYR A 284 27.57 -38.00 -19.60
CA TYR A 284 26.76 -36.79 -19.67
C TYR A 284 27.16 -35.88 -20.84
N HIS A 285 28.29 -36.08 -21.51
CA HIS A 285 28.76 -35.20 -22.60
C HIS A 285 27.69 -34.95 -23.67
N GLN A 286 26.97 -36.00 -24.10
CA GLN A 286 25.95 -35.96 -25.15
C GLN A 286 24.52 -35.70 -24.64
N GLN A 287 24.32 -35.52 -23.34
CA GLN A 287 22.99 -35.29 -22.77
C GLN A 287 22.53 -33.83 -22.92
N ALA A 288 21.20 -33.64 -22.91
CA ALA A 288 20.59 -32.31 -22.94
C ALA A 288 20.94 -31.49 -21.69
N LEU A 289 20.97 -30.17 -21.82
CA LEU A 289 21.36 -29.26 -20.73
C LEU A 289 20.50 -29.45 -19.47
N ALA A 290 19.18 -29.61 -19.61
CA ALA A 290 18.29 -29.82 -18.47
C ALA A 290 18.65 -31.07 -17.65
N GLU A 291 19.03 -32.17 -18.30
CA GLU A 291 19.44 -33.40 -17.59
C GLU A 291 20.83 -33.24 -16.95
N LYS A 292 21.75 -32.52 -17.62
CA LYS A 292 23.03 -32.12 -17.02
C LYS A 292 22.82 -31.25 -15.77
N VAL A 293 21.92 -30.27 -15.82
CA VAL A 293 21.64 -29.42 -14.66
C VAL A 293 21.09 -30.26 -13.52
N LYS A 294 20.04 -31.06 -13.73
CA LYS A 294 19.47 -31.92 -12.67
C LYS A 294 20.50 -32.81 -12.00
N GLU A 295 21.38 -33.44 -12.78
CA GLU A 295 22.40 -34.31 -12.19
C GLU A 295 23.50 -33.50 -11.48
N ALA A 296 23.89 -32.33 -12.01
CA ALA A 296 24.83 -31.44 -11.35
C ALA A 296 24.27 -30.85 -10.04
N GLU A 297 22.96 -30.58 -9.96
CA GLU A 297 22.28 -30.19 -8.72
C GLU A 297 22.37 -31.29 -7.66
N ARG A 298 22.21 -32.57 -8.06
CA ARG A 298 22.39 -33.72 -7.18
C ARG A 298 23.83 -33.90 -6.71
N ASP A 299 24.81 -33.60 -7.56
CA ASP A 299 26.23 -33.66 -7.23
C ASP A 299 26.64 -32.54 -6.25
N ILE A 300 26.08 -31.32 -6.39
CA ILE A 300 26.40 -30.16 -5.54
C ILE A 300 25.62 -30.17 -4.22
N SER A 301 24.43 -30.75 -4.20
CA SER A 301 23.59 -30.85 -3.01
C SER A 301 24.06 -32.01 -2.13
N LEU A 302 25.22 -31.83 -1.49
CA LEU A 302 25.67 -32.69 -0.40
C LEU A 302 24.81 -32.37 0.83
N THR A 303 23.88 -33.28 1.11
CA THR A 303 22.87 -33.21 2.17
C THR A 303 23.46 -32.77 3.52
N SER A 304 22.73 -31.95 4.28
CA SER A 304 23.00 -31.66 5.70
C SER A 304 22.76 -32.92 6.55
N LEU A 305 23.75 -33.80 6.56
CA LEU A 305 23.72 -35.00 7.39
C LEU A 305 24.11 -34.62 8.82
N ALA A 306 23.43 -35.23 9.81
CA ALA A 306 23.76 -35.08 11.22
C ALA A 306 25.19 -35.53 11.53
N LYS A 307 25.71 -35.19 12.72
CA LYS A 307 27.11 -35.41 13.13
C LYS A 307 27.47 -36.92 13.24
N LEU A 308 28.62 -37.33 12.70
CA LEU A 308 29.23 -38.64 13.00
C LEU A 308 29.79 -38.65 14.44
N PRO A 309 29.94 -39.81 15.09
CA PRO A 309 30.79 -39.95 16.27
C PRO A 309 32.22 -39.50 15.95
N SER A 310 32.83 -38.70 16.84
CA SER A 310 34.18 -38.14 16.64
C SER A 310 35.21 -39.21 16.26
N GLU A 311 35.14 -40.39 16.88
CA GLU A 311 36.03 -41.52 16.62
C GLU A 311 36.04 -41.96 15.15
N THR A 312 34.89 -41.98 14.46
CA THR A 312 34.80 -42.41 13.05
C THR A 312 35.41 -41.36 12.11
N ILE A 313 35.28 -40.08 12.46
CA ILE A 313 35.87 -38.96 11.70
C ILE A 313 37.40 -39.03 11.77
N PHE A 314 37.98 -39.24 12.95
CA PHE A 314 39.44 -39.32 13.12
C PHE A 314 40.04 -40.56 12.45
N ILE A 315 39.36 -41.72 12.52
CA ILE A 315 39.75 -42.91 11.76
C ILE A 315 39.76 -42.62 10.25
N GLY A 316 38.81 -41.82 9.77
CA GLY A 316 38.77 -41.35 8.39
C GLY A 316 39.90 -40.36 8.04
N PHE A 317 40.26 -39.45 8.95
CA PHE A 317 41.38 -38.51 8.77
C PHE A 317 42.73 -39.21 8.66
N GLU A 318 43.01 -40.15 9.57
CA GLU A 318 44.24 -40.97 9.52
C GLU A 318 44.30 -41.77 8.21
N PHE A 319 43.17 -42.36 7.81
CA PHE A 319 43.09 -43.15 6.61
C PHE A 319 43.28 -42.31 5.33
N MET A 320 42.67 -41.12 5.26
CA MET A 320 42.89 -40.17 4.18
C MET A 320 44.37 -39.76 4.08
N CYS A 321 45.01 -39.48 5.22
CA CYS A 321 46.43 -39.13 5.25
C CYS A 321 47.31 -40.27 4.71
N SER A 322 47.01 -41.51 5.09
CA SER A 322 47.69 -42.71 4.58
C SER A 322 47.53 -42.85 3.07
N LEU A 323 46.30 -42.77 2.55
CA LEU A 323 46.03 -42.92 1.11
C LEU A 323 46.66 -41.80 0.29
N LEU A 324 46.66 -40.55 0.77
CA LEU A 324 47.32 -39.44 0.09
C LEU A 324 48.85 -39.59 0.05
N ARG A 325 49.46 -40.20 1.08
CA ARG A 325 50.90 -40.52 1.06
C ARG A 325 51.21 -41.66 0.09
N GLU A 326 50.35 -42.67 0.03
CA GLU A 326 50.55 -43.86 -0.81
C GLU A 326 50.27 -43.59 -2.30
N TRP A 327 49.17 -42.91 -2.62
CA TRP A 327 48.71 -42.68 -4.01
C TRP A 327 49.11 -41.29 -4.53
N GLY A 328 49.59 -40.40 -3.67
CA GLY A 328 49.78 -38.99 -3.97
C GLY A 328 50.75 -38.71 -5.12
N GLU A 329 51.89 -39.38 -5.17
CA GLU A 329 52.90 -39.14 -6.21
C GLU A 329 52.40 -39.55 -7.61
N GLU A 330 51.74 -40.72 -7.71
CA GLU A 330 51.14 -41.22 -8.96
C GLU A 330 50.04 -40.29 -9.46
N LEU A 331 49.15 -39.86 -8.56
CA LEU A 331 48.05 -38.95 -8.90
C LEU A 331 48.56 -37.56 -9.27
N GLN A 332 49.59 -37.05 -8.59
CA GLN A 332 50.23 -35.77 -8.95
C GLN A 332 50.86 -35.81 -10.34
N ALA A 333 51.50 -36.94 -10.72
CA ALA A 333 52.07 -37.11 -12.04
C ALA A 333 50.99 -37.14 -13.13
N MET A 334 49.86 -37.81 -12.87
CA MET A 334 48.71 -37.88 -13.77
C MET A 334 48.03 -36.50 -13.94
N LEU A 335 47.76 -35.79 -12.83
CA LEU A 335 47.09 -34.49 -12.84
C LEU A 335 47.92 -33.38 -13.51
N ASN A 336 49.25 -33.50 -13.48
CA ASN A 336 50.17 -32.56 -14.13
C ASN A 336 50.50 -32.93 -15.59
N GLY A 337 49.95 -34.04 -16.12
CA GLY A 337 50.13 -34.47 -17.50
C GLY A 337 49.36 -33.64 -18.52
N SER A 338 49.69 -33.79 -19.82
CA SER A 338 49.04 -33.07 -20.94
C SER A 338 47.71 -33.67 -21.40
N GLN A 339 47.29 -34.80 -20.85
CA GLN A 339 45.96 -35.36 -21.10
C GLN A 339 44.92 -34.55 -20.32
N GLY A 340 43.87 -34.10 -21.00
CA GLY A 340 42.88 -33.17 -20.43
C GLY A 340 42.25 -33.67 -19.12
N THR A 341 41.84 -32.73 -18.27
CA THR A 341 41.13 -32.98 -17.01
C THR A 341 39.83 -33.75 -17.28
N ASN A 342 39.75 -35.00 -16.83
CA ASN A 342 38.50 -35.74 -16.76
C ASN A 342 37.69 -35.30 -15.52
N TYR A 343 36.39 -35.65 -15.48
CA TYR A 343 35.53 -35.24 -14.35
C TYR A 343 36.05 -35.71 -12.99
N ASP A 344 36.56 -36.95 -12.90
CA ASP A 344 37.05 -37.54 -11.65
C ASP A 344 38.24 -36.77 -11.06
N SER A 345 39.15 -36.29 -11.93
CA SER A 345 40.31 -35.48 -11.53
C SER A 345 39.89 -34.10 -11.04
N TYR A 346 38.92 -33.48 -11.72
CA TYR A 346 38.33 -32.20 -11.30
C TYR A 346 37.66 -32.35 -9.94
N ARG A 347 36.78 -33.35 -9.79
CA ARG A 347 36.02 -33.62 -8.57
C ARG A 347 36.95 -33.85 -7.38
N LEU A 348 38.01 -34.65 -7.53
CA LEU A 348 39.01 -34.83 -6.46
C LEU A 348 39.58 -33.50 -5.96
N CYS A 349 39.99 -32.63 -6.89
CA CYS A 349 40.61 -31.37 -6.52
C CYS A 349 39.62 -30.41 -5.87
N ASP A 350 38.38 -30.37 -6.33
CA ASP A 350 37.30 -29.57 -5.73
C ASP A 350 36.96 -30.08 -4.31
N SER A 351 36.78 -31.40 -4.17
CA SER A 351 36.49 -32.07 -2.89
C SER A 351 37.61 -31.84 -1.88
N LEU A 352 38.88 -31.99 -2.28
CA LEU A 352 40.03 -31.72 -1.41
C LEU A 352 40.19 -30.24 -1.07
N THR A 353 39.83 -29.34 -1.99
CA THR A 353 39.86 -27.88 -1.74
C THR A 353 38.83 -27.50 -0.68
N SER A 354 37.59 -27.99 -0.83
CA SER A 354 36.52 -27.83 0.15
C SER A 354 36.89 -28.47 1.50
N PHE A 355 37.46 -29.67 1.47
CA PHE A 355 37.94 -30.35 2.66
C PHE A 355 39.07 -29.58 3.37
N SER A 356 40.03 -29.03 2.61
CA SER A 356 41.13 -28.22 3.15
C SER A 356 40.65 -26.95 3.87
N GLN A 357 39.62 -26.29 3.34
CA GLN A 357 39.00 -25.13 3.99
C GLN A 357 38.36 -25.53 5.33
N ASN A 358 37.64 -26.65 5.35
CA ASN A 358 37.01 -27.17 6.56
C ASN A 358 38.03 -27.65 7.61
N LEU A 359 39.14 -28.28 7.21
CA LEU A 359 40.23 -28.65 8.12
C LEU A 359 40.83 -27.42 8.84
N LYS A 360 40.92 -26.26 8.18
CA LYS A 360 41.37 -25.00 8.81
C LYS A 360 40.39 -24.50 9.86
N LEU A 361 39.08 -24.58 9.58
CA LEU A 361 38.04 -24.24 10.56
C LEU A 361 38.08 -25.19 11.77
N TYR A 362 38.30 -26.48 11.52
CA TYR A 362 38.43 -27.50 12.55
C TYR A 362 39.63 -27.24 13.46
N LEU A 363 40.80 -26.89 12.90
CA LEU A 363 42.00 -26.49 13.67
C LEU A 363 41.80 -25.21 14.50
N ALA A 364 40.90 -24.30 14.08
CA ALA A 364 40.58 -23.08 14.80
C ALA A 364 39.63 -23.30 15.99
N SER A 365 38.98 -24.48 16.08
CA SER A 365 38.07 -24.83 17.17
C SER A 365 38.80 -25.13 18.48
N THR A 366 38.31 -24.61 19.60
CA THR A 366 38.90 -24.79 20.94
C THR A 366 38.64 -26.17 21.54
N SER A 367 37.81 -27.00 20.92
CA SER A 367 37.27 -28.26 21.47
C SER A 367 38.16 -29.51 21.32
N LEU A 368 39.24 -29.44 20.54
CA LEU A 368 40.08 -30.62 20.21
C LEU A 368 41.13 -30.96 21.27
N SER A 369 41.33 -32.26 21.53
CA SER A 369 42.46 -32.78 22.30
C SER A 369 43.80 -32.59 21.57
N LYS A 370 44.92 -32.82 22.28
CA LYS A 370 46.27 -32.59 21.74
C LYS A 370 46.59 -33.58 20.62
N GLU A 371 46.18 -34.83 20.80
CA GLU A 371 46.36 -35.94 19.85
C GLU A 371 45.52 -35.71 18.59
N GLU A 372 44.26 -35.32 18.74
CA GLU A 372 43.35 -35.00 17.63
C GLU A 372 43.86 -33.80 16.81
N ARG A 373 44.37 -32.75 17.47
CA ARG A 373 44.97 -31.59 16.76
C ARG A 373 46.18 -31.99 15.93
N GLN A 374 46.99 -32.93 16.40
CA GLN A 374 48.16 -33.41 15.66
C GLN A 374 47.73 -34.12 14.37
N VAL A 375 46.76 -35.04 14.45
CA VAL A 375 46.21 -35.78 13.30
C VAL A 375 45.63 -34.82 12.25
N VAL A 376 44.84 -33.84 12.70
CA VAL A 376 44.23 -32.84 11.80
C VAL A 376 45.29 -31.94 11.15
N SER A 377 46.31 -31.53 11.91
CA SER A 377 47.39 -30.68 11.39
C SER A 377 48.21 -31.39 10.32
N GLU A 378 48.58 -32.67 10.55
CA GLU A 378 49.30 -33.49 9.58
C GLU A 378 48.49 -33.72 8.30
N LEU A 379 47.19 -33.96 8.44
CA LEU A 379 46.30 -34.11 7.29
C LEU A 379 46.14 -32.79 6.53
N ALA A 380 45.97 -31.66 7.22
CA ALA A 380 45.83 -30.34 6.61
C ALA A 380 47.08 -29.96 5.81
N GLU A 381 48.28 -30.28 6.32
CA GLU A 381 49.54 -30.11 5.61
C GLU A 381 49.61 -31.02 4.38
N CYS A 382 49.28 -32.30 4.53
CA CYS A 382 49.29 -33.29 3.44
C CYS A 382 48.34 -32.90 2.29
N VAL A 383 47.11 -32.49 2.61
CA VAL A 383 46.13 -32.00 1.62
C VAL A 383 46.59 -30.69 0.99
N GLY A 384 47.11 -29.75 1.80
CA GLY A 384 47.62 -28.46 1.32
C GLY A 384 48.81 -28.63 0.36
N ASP A 385 49.71 -29.56 0.65
CA ASP A 385 50.84 -29.92 -0.20
C ASP A 385 50.40 -30.55 -1.51
N PHE A 386 49.46 -31.50 -1.45
CA PHE A 386 48.89 -32.13 -2.64
C PHE A 386 48.24 -31.10 -3.56
N LEU A 387 47.40 -30.22 -3.02
CA LEU A 387 46.72 -29.17 -3.79
C LEU A 387 47.72 -28.16 -4.37
N ARG A 388 48.72 -27.71 -3.62
CA ARG A 388 49.74 -26.77 -4.09
C ARG A 388 50.55 -27.31 -5.28
N LYS A 389 50.81 -28.62 -5.30
CA LYS A 389 51.56 -29.30 -6.37
C LYS A 389 50.70 -29.59 -7.63
N THR A 390 49.39 -29.41 -7.57
CA THR A 390 48.43 -29.77 -8.64
C THR A 390 47.56 -28.59 -9.12
N THR A 391 47.44 -27.49 -8.36
CA THR A 391 46.55 -26.34 -8.64
C THR A 391 46.89 -25.51 -9.88
N ARG A 392 48.04 -25.72 -10.54
CA ARG A 392 48.39 -25.01 -11.79
C ARG A 392 47.45 -25.35 -12.96
N VAL A 393 46.74 -26.48 -12.90
CA VAL A 393 45.87 -26.98 -13.99
C VAL A 393 44.43 -26.45 -13.90
N LEU A 394 43.88 -26.28 -12.70
CA LEU A 394 42.50 -25.77 -12.50
C LEU A 394 42.33 -24.28 -12.81
N LYS A 395 43.38 -23.47 -12.62
CA LYS A 395 43.32 -22.02 -12.85
C LYS A 395 43.47 -21.60 -14.32
N ASN A 396 43.83 -22.53 -15.21
CA ASN A 396 44.30 -22.20 -16.57
C ASN A 396 43.30 -22.47 -17.70
N LYS A 397 42.06 -22.87 -17.40
CA LYS A 397 41.00 -22.88 -18.42
C LYS A 397 39.95 -21.87 -17.99
N GLY A 398 39.94 -20.72 -18.66
CA GLY A 398 38.77 -19.85 -18.65
C GLY A 398 37.63 -20.64 -19.26
N PHE A 399 36.84 -21.29 -18.42
CA PHE A 399 35.60 -21.92 -18.82
C PHE A 399 34.73 -20.85 -19.50
N GLU A 400 34.07 -21.23 -20.60
CA GLU A 400 33.28 -20.33 -21.43
C GLU A 400 32.30 -19.55 -20.56
N LYS A 401 32.43 -18.22 -20.55
CA LYS A 401 31.63 -17.30 -19.72
C LYS A 401 30.14 -17.24 -20.12
N ASP A 402 29.69 -18.09 -21.07
CA ASP A 402 28.36 -18.02 -21.68
C ASP A 402 27.35 -19.07 -21.19
N ILE A 403 27.76 -20.17 -20.55
CA ILE A 403 26.81 -21.24 -20.19
C ILE A 403 25.97 -20.91 -18.93
N THR A 404 26.43 -19.99 -18.10
CA THR A 404 25.80 -19.61 -16.83
C THR A 404 24.36 -19.10 -17.02
N ALA A 405 24.12 -18.33 -18.08
CA ALA A 405 22.79 -17.82 -18.41
C ALA A 405 21.81 -18.95 -18.77
N SER A 406 22.23 -19.85 -19.66
CA SER A 406 21.41 -20.98 -20.11
C SER A 406 21.14 -21.98 -18.98
N ILE A 407 22.06 -22.15 -18.02
CA ILE A 407 21.82 -22.96 -16.82
C ILE A 407 20.75 -22.33 -15.92
N ALA A 408 20.87 -21.03 -15.62
CA ALA A 408 19.87 -20.33 -14.80
C ALA A 408 18.47 -20.38 -15.46
N MET A 409 18.40 -20.18 -16.78
CA MET A 409 17.14 -20.28 -17.53
C MET A 409 16.58 -21.70 -17.54
N ALA A 410 17.42 -22.73 -17.68
CA ALA A 410 17.00 -24.12 -17.59
C ALA A 410 16.43 -24.49 -16.19
N ILE A 411 17.02 -23.95 -15.12
CA ILE A 411 16.51 -24.11 -13.74
C ILE A 411 15.11 -23.48 -13.62
N ILE A 412 14.92 -22.27 -14.16
CA ILE A 412 13.64 -21.55 -14.13
C ILE A 412 12.57 -22.30 -14.96
N GLU A 413 12.88 -22.63 -16.21
CA GLU A 413 11.94 -23.28 -17.14
C GLU A 413 11.47 -24.65 -16.66
N GLN A 414 12.36 -25.42 -16.03
CA GLN A 414 12.04 -26.75 -15.50
C GLN A 414 11.59 -26.71 -14.04
N LYS A 415 11.53 -25.53 -13.41
CA LYS A 415 11.17 -25.32 -12.00
C LYS A 415 11.97 -26.22 -11.06
N MET A 416 13.30 -26.28 -11.25
CA MET A 416 14.20 -27.11 -10.45
C MET A 416 14.40 -26.54 -9.04
N ASP A 417 15.30 -27.16 -8.26
CA ASP A 417 15.61 -26.70 -6.91
C ASP A 417 16.14 -25.24 -6.96
N ARG A 418 15.74 -24.40 -6.00
CA ARG A 418 16.14 -22.97 -5.92
C ARG A 418 15.75 -22.09 -7.13
N HIS A 419 14.77 -22.49 -7.95
CA HIS A 419 14.34 -21.69 -9.13
C HIS A 419 13.92 -20.25 -8.81
N MET A 420 13.32 -19.98 -7.64
CA MET A 420 12.96 -18.61 -7.24
C MET A 420 14.20 -17.73 -7.03
N GLU A 421 15.26 -18.25 -6.43
CA GLU A 421 16.53 -17.50 -6.29
C GLU A 421 17.17 -17.24 -7.66
N MET A 422 17.01 -18.18 -8.61
CA MET A 422 17.44 -17.97 -9.99
C MET A 422 16.63 -16.89 -10.70
N CYS A 423 15.33 -16.74 -10.41
CA CYS A 423 14.54 -15.62 -10.92
C CYS A 423 15.12 -14.26 -10.47
N TYR A 424 15.62 -14.14 -9.23
CA TYR A 424 16.28 -12.91 -8.75
C TYR A 424 17.61 -12.64 -9.44
N ILE A 425 18.45 -13.65 -9.64
CA ILE A 425 19.71 -13.50 -10.40
C ILE A 425 19.39 -13.12 -11.85
N PHE A 426 18.44 -13.82 -12.47
CA PHE A 426 17.94 -13.56 -13.82
C PHE A 426 17.44 -12.12 -13.99
N ALA A 427 16.70 -11.61 -13.00
CA ALA A 427 16.18 -10.25 -13.00
C ALA A 427 17.27 -9.19 -12.76
N SER A 428 18.39 -9.56 -12.12
CA SER A 428 19.46 -8.62 -11.70
C SER A 428 20.65 -8.56 -12.66
N GLU A 429 20.89 -9.59 -13.47
CA GLU A 429 22.11 -9.70 -14.28
C GLU A 429 21.99 -8.93 -15.61
N LYS A 430 22.69 -7.79 -15.66
CA LYS A 430 22.70 -6.84 -16.79
C LYS A 430 23.23 -7.45 -18.10
N LYS A 431 24.09 -8.45 -18.02
CA LYS A 431 24.69 -9.06 -19.21
C LYS A 431 23.70 -9.89 -20.02
N TRP A 432 22.71 -10.50 -19.35
CA TRP A 432 21.74 -11.40 -19.96
C TRP A 432 20.54 -10.66 -20.55
N ALA A 433 20.19 -9.52 -19.95
CA ALA A 433 19.07 -8.69 -20.39
C ALA A 433 19.12 -8.41 -21.90
N PHE A 434 17.96 -8.52 -22.56
CA PHE A 434 17.77 -8.33 -24.02
C PHE A 434 18.36 -9.42 -24.94
N SER A 435 18.90 -10.54 -24.43
CA SER A 435 19.18 -11.70 -25.29
C SER A 435 17.88 -12.40 -25.71
N GLU A 436 17.89 -13.12 -26.85
CA GLU A 436 16.71 -13.88 -27.30
C GLU A 436 16.30 -14.95 -26.28
N GLU A 437 17.27 -15.64 -25.68
CA GLU A 437 17.05 -16.65 -24.64
C GLU A 437 16.43 -16.05 -23.37
N TRP A 438 16.90 -14.87 -22.95
CA TRP A 438 16.35 -14.14 -21.80
C TRP A 438 14.89 -13.74 -22.04
N LEU A 439 14.58 -13.23 -23.24
CA LEU A 439 13.20 -12.88 -23.60
C LEU A 439 12.28 -14.09 -23.68
N ALA A 440 12.73 -15.18 -24.30
CA ALA A 440 11.96 -16.41 -24.39
C ALA A 440 11.64 -16.96 -22.99
N CYS A 441 12.64 -17.00 -22.09
CA CYS A 441 12.46 -17.46 -20.73
C CYS A 441 11.46 -16.60 -19.95
N LEU A 442 11.57 -15.26 -20.04
CA LEU A 442 10.63 -14.34 -19.38
C LEU A 442 9.20 -14.50 -19.91
N VAL A 443 9.04 -14.66 -21.23
CA VAL A 443 7.72 -14.83 -21.88
C VAL A 443 7.06 -16.14 -21.47
N ASN A 444 7.83 -17.23 -21.37
CA ASN A 444 7.31 -18.56 -21.05
C ASN A 444 7.01 -18.75 -19.56
N ASN A 445 7.63 -17.95 -18.68
CA ASN A 445 7.57 -18.12 -17.22
C ASN A 445 7.02 -16.91 -16.46
N ARG A 446 6.19 -16.09 -17.11
CA ARG A 446 5.65 -14.83 -16.54
C ARG A 446 5.04 -14.99 -15.15
N ASP A 447 4.37 -16.10 -14.90
CA ASP A 447 3.74 -16.39 -13.60
C ASP A 447 4.73 -16.35 -12.43
N LEU A 448 6.00 -16.73 -12.67
CA LEU A 448 7.07 -16.72 -11.65
C LEU A 448 7.57 -15.31 -11.34
N PHE A 449 7.35 -14.34 -12.24
CA PHE A 449 7.77 -12.95 -12.10
C PHE A 449 6.64 -12.04 -11.58
N ARG A 450 5.52 -12.60 -11.11
CA ARG A 450 4.42 -11.87 -10.46
C ARG A 450 4.68 -11.58 -8.98
N GLU A 451 5.91 -11.22 -8.65
CA GLU A 451 6.32 -10.78 -7.31
C GLU A 451 6.79 -9.32 -7.39
N PRO A 452 6.36 -8.42 -6.48
CA PRO A 452 6.67 -6.99 -6.58
C PRO A 452 8.18 -6.71 -6.65
N ASP A 453 8.99 -7.42 -5.87
CA ASP A 453 10.44 -7.21 -5.82
C ASP A 453 11.13 -7.65 -7.13
N LEU A 454 10.66 -8.73 -7.75
CA LEU A 454 11.15 -9.18 -9.06
C LEU A 454 10.77 -8.21 -10.17
N VAL A 455 9.54 -7.70 -10.18
CA VAL A 455 9.09 -6.69 -11.15
C VAL A 455 9.94 -5.43 -11.04
N LEU A 456 10.16 -4.94 -9.81
CA LEU A 456 11.02 -3.77 -9.58
C LEU A 456 12.46 -4.04 -10.02
N LYS A 457 13.01 -5.22 -9.71
CA LYS A 457 14.37 -5.60 -10.12
C LYS A 457 14.53 -5.68 -11.64
N LEU A 458 13.53 -6.22 -12.36
CA LEU A 458 13.50 -6.24 -13.81
C LEU A 458 13.49 -4.82 -14.39
N LEU A 459 12.67 -3.92 -13.82
CA LEU A 459 12.67 -2.51 -14.21
C LEU A 459 14.03 -1.86 -13.98
N GLU A 460 14.66 -2.07 -12.81
CA GLU A 460 16.01 -1.57 -12.51
C GLU A 460 17.04 -2.00 -13.54
N THR A 461 17.13 -3.31 -13.80
CA THR A 461 18.10 -3.88 -14.73
C THR A 461 17.89 -3.39 -16.15
N VAL A 462 16.63 -3.35 -16.62
CA VAL A 462 16.30 -2.84 -17.96
C VAL A 462 16.72 -1.37 -18.08
N MET A 463 16.39 -0.55 -17.09
CA MET A 463 16.70 0.88 -17.08
C MET A 463 18.21 1.14 -17.08
N GLU A 464 18.98 0.37 -16.30
CA GLU A 464 20.44 0.49 -16.29
C GLU A 464 21.08 0.03 -17.61
N VAL A 465 20.57 -1.05 -18.22
CA VAL A 465 21.11 -1.57 -19.49
C VAL A 465 20.79 -0.64 -20.65
N THR A 466 19.60 -0.04 -20.69
CA THR A 466 19.24 0.97 -21.71
C THR A 466 20.11 2.24 -21.65
N MET A 467 20.80 2.47 -20.53
CA MET A 467 21.74 3.60 -20.36
C MET A 467 23.18 3.27 -20.76
N THR A 468 23.49 2.00 -21.03
CA THR A 468 24.82 1.61 -21.52
C THR A 468 24.92 1.80 -23.03
N ASP A 469 26.13 2.03 -23.56
CA ASP A 469 26.43 2.20 -25.01
C ASP A 469 26.10 0.95 -25.89
N ARG A 470 25.32 0.00 -25.38
CA ARG A 470 24.81 -1.14 -26.14
C ARG A 470 23.68 -0.68 -27.07
N ALA A 471 23.87 -0.84 -28.38
CA ALA A 471 22.84 -0.56 -29.38
C ALA A 471 21.71 -1.61 -29.32
N ILE A 472 20.71 -1.37 -28.46
CA ILE A 472 19.50 -2.22 -28.35
C ILE A 472 18.39 -1.60 -29.21
N PRO A 473 17.73 -2.37 -30.10
CA PRO A 473 16.62 -1.86 -30.90
C PRO A 473 15.45 -1.36 -30.04
N GLU A 474 14.89 -0.19 -30.39
CA GLU A 474 13.74 0.41 -29.67
C GLU A 474 12.51 -0.51 -29.65
N SER A 475 12.29 -1.30 -30.71
CA SER A 475 11.20 -2.29 -30.77
C SER A 475 11.32 -3.36 -29.68
N GLN A 476 12.56 -3.77 -29.37
CA GLN A 476 12.85 -4.75 -28.34
C GLN A 476 12.64 -4.14 -26.95
N ILE A 477 13.08 -2.90 -26.72
CA ILE A 477 12.79 -2.14 -25.49
C ILE A 477 11.29 -2.03 -25.24
N LYS A 478 10.51 -1.67 -26.28
CA LYS A 478 9.04 -1.62 -26.19
C LYS A 478 8.44 -2.97 -25.80
N GLN A 479 8.93 -4.06 -26.39
CA GLN A 479 8.47 -5.41 -26.06
C GLN A 479 8.77 -5.78 -24.60
N VAL A 480 10.00 -5.57 -24.12
CA VAL A 480 10.40 -5.93 -22.74
C VAL A 480 9.60 -5.14 -21.71
N ILE A 481 9.51 -3.81 -21.88
CA ILE A 481 8.76 -2.95 -20.97
C ILE A 481 7.28 -3.34 -20.99
N GLY A 482 6.71 -3.64 -22.17
CA GLY A 482 5.35 -4.16 -22.29
C GLY A 482 5.13 -5.43 -21.44
N LEU A 483 6.04 -6.39 -21.51
CA LEU A 483 5.98 -7.65 -20.73
C LEU A 483 6.08 -7.41 -19.22
N ILE A 484 6.98 -6.53 -18.78
CA ILE A 484 7.13 -6.20 -17.36
C ILE A 484 5.88 -5.47 -16.84
N LEU A 485 5.30 -4.57 -17.65
CA LEU A 485 4.06 -3.88 -17.31
C LEU A 485 2.83 -4.80 -17.30
N GLU A 486 2.83 -5.88 -18.09
CA GLU A 486 1.84 -6.95 -18.00
C GLU A 486 1.98 -7.71 -16.67
N CYS A 487 3.20 -8.06 -16.26
CA CYS A 487 3.46 -8.67 -14.96
C CYS A 487 3.01 -7.75 -13.81
N TYR A 488 3.30 -6.45 -13.91
CA TYR A 488 2.81 -5.43 -12.98
C TYR A 488 1.28 -5.32 -12.98
N ALA A 489 0.62 -5.39 -14.14
CA ALA A 489 -0.83 -5.27 -14.26
C ALA A 489 -1.57 -6.44 -13.57
N ASP A 490 -0.95 -7.62 -13.53
CA ASP A 490 -1.50 -8.82 -12.86
C ASP A 490 -1.31 -8.81 -11.34
N LEU A 491 -0.49 -7.90 -10.79
CA LEU A 491 -0.28 -7.78 -9.35
C LEU A 491 -1.54 -7.32 -8.60
N SER A 492 -1.61 -7.71 -7.32
CA SER A 492 -2.58 -7.17 -6.36
C SER A 492 -2.37 -5.64 -6.20
N LEU A 493 -3.40 -4.89 -5.82
CA LEU A 493 -3.26 -3.44 -5.62
C LEU A 493 -2.22 -3.06 -4.54
N PRO A 494 -2.11 -3.77 -3.40
CA PRO A 494 -1.00 -3.56 -2.45
C PRO A 494 0.38 -3.77 -3.08
N ASP A 495 0.56 -4.82 -3.88
CA ASP A 495 1.85 -5.10 -4.51
C ASP A 495 2.17 -4.13 -5.65
N LYS A 496 1.15 -3.66 -6.40
CA LYS A 496 1.29 -2.53 -7.33
C LYS A 496 1.80 -1.27 -6.65
N ASN A 497 1.35 -1.01 -5.42
CA ASN A 497 1.82 0.12 -4.63
C ASN A 497 3.26 -0.05 -4.14
N LYS A 498 3.69 -1.27 -3.79
CA LYS A 498 5.11 -1.53 -3.47
C LYS A 498 6.02 -1.22 -4.65
N VAL A 499 5.67 -1.69 -5.86
CA VAL A 499 6.45 -1.41 -7.07
C VAL A 499 6.44 0.09 -7.41
N LEU A 500 5.28 0.76 -7.29
CA LEU A 500 5.20 2.21 -7.51
C LEU A 500 6.06 2.99 -6.50
N SER A 501 6.05 2.61 -5.23
CA SER A 501 6.89 3.21 -4.19
C SER A 501 8.37 3.03 -4.52
N GLY A 502 8.80 1.82 -4.91
CA GLY A 502 10.16 1.56 -5.36
C GLY A 502 10.54 2.38 -6.60
N THR A 503 9.60 2.53 -7.54
CA THR A 503 9.79 3.34 -8.75
C THR A 503 10.01 4.82 -8.42
N LEU A 504 9.20 5.38 -7.52
CA LEU A 504 9.34 6.77 -7.06
C LEU A 504 10.65 6.99 -6.27
N LEU A 505 11.07 6.01 -5.46
CA LEU A 505 12.35 6.07 -4.74
C LEU A 505 13.56 6.01 -5.69
N SER A 506 13.51 5.15 -6.72
CA SER A 506 14.63 4.94 -7.65
C SER A 506 14.72 6.01 -8.75
N TRP A 507 13.60 6.60 -9.19
CA TRP A 507 13.56 7.52 -10.34
C TRP A 507 12.78 8.82 -10.10
N GLY A 508 12.29 9.08 -8.89
CA GLY A 508 11.61 10.32 -8.54
C GLY A 508 10.24 10.50 -9.20
N ARG A 509 9.75 11.76 -9.23
CA ARG A 509 8.38 12.13 -9.66
C ARG A 509 8.06 11.77 -11.12
N LYS A 510 9.09 11.69 -11.97
CA LYS A 510 8.97 11.32 -13.38
C LYS A 510 8.86 9.81 -13.59
N GLY A 511 9.21 9.00 -12.60
CA GLY A 511 9.15 7.53 -12.69
C GLY A 511 9.98 7.02 -13.88
N LEU A 512 9.38 6.17 -14.71
CA LEU A 512 10.07 5.58 -15.85
C LEU A 512 10.25 6.54 -17.04
N SER A 513 9.55 7.68 -17.06
CA SER A 513 9.43 8.54 -18.25
C SER A 513 10.72 9.26 -18.65
N GLU A 514 11.54 9.67 -17.68
CA GLU A 514 12.77 10.43 -17.94
C GLU A 514 13.78 9.62 -18.76
N LYS A 515 13.73 8.30 -18.65
CA LYS A 515 14.74 7.37 -19.16
C LYS A 515 14.24 6.52 -20.32
N LEU A 516 12.93 6.47 -20.58
CA LEU A 516 12.30 5.66 -21.64
C LEU A 516 11.55 6.52 -22.68
N LEU A 517 12.16 7.60 -23.16
CA LEU A 517 11.50 8.54 -24.09
C LEU A 517 10.91 7.86 -25.34
N ALA A 518 11.61 6.89 -25.93
CA ALA A 518 11.13 6.15 -27.11
C ALA A 518 9.86 5.30 -26.84
N TYR A 519 9.64 4.88 -25.59
CA TYR A 519 8.43 4.14 -25.19
C TYR A 519 7.21 5.05 -25.00
N LEU A 520 7.43 6.34 -24.76
CA LEU A 520 6.35 7.31 -24.49
C LEU A 520 5.64 7.79 -25.76
N ASP A 521 6.05 7.34 -26.95
CA ASP A 521 5.30 7.57 -28.19
C ASP A 521 3.87 7.01 -28.06
N GLY A 522 2.88 7.91 -27.99
CA GLY A 522 1.48 7.56 -27.77
C GLY A 522 1.00 7.66 -26.32
N PHE A 523 1.88 7.89 -25.33
CA PHE A 523 1.48 8.02 -23.92
C PHE A 523 0.43 9.12 -23.72
N GLN A 524 0.58 10.26 -24.40
CA GLN A 524 -0.38 11.36 -24.31
C GLN A 524 -1.77 10.97 -24.86
N GLU A 525 -1.81 10.12 -25.89
CA GLU A 525 -3.04 9.60 -26.48
C GLU A 525 -3.69 8.57 -25.55
N ASP A 526 -2.90 7.67 -24.96
CA ASP A 526 -3.35 6.69 -23.95
C ASP A 526 -3.88 7.38 -22.70
N LEU A 527 -3.18 8.41 -22.23
CA LEU A 527 -3.57 9.27 -21.12
C LEU A 527 -4.93 9.89 -21.43
N ASN A 528 -5.05 10.61 -22.55
CA ASN A 528 -6.30 11.25 -22.94
C ASN A 528 -7.45 10.24 -23.15
N THR A 529 -7.18 9.09 -23.75
CA THR A 529 -8.18 8.04 -24.01
C THR A 529 -8.70 7.44 -22.71
N THR A 530 -7.78 7.07 -21.81
CA THR A 530 -8.13 6.55 -20.47
C THR A 530 -8.96 7.57 -19.71
N PHE A 531 -8.55 8.84 -19.71
CA PHE A 531 -9.26 9.89 -19.01
C PHE A 531 -10.61 10.27 -19.61
N ASN A 532 -10.76 10.23 -20.93
CA ASN A 532 -12.05 10.41 -21.59
C ASN A 532 -13.02 9.28 -21.24
N GLN A 533 -12.53 8.03 -21.13
CA GLN A 533 -13.34 6.90 -20.67
C GLN A 533 -13.76 7.06 -19.19
N LEU A 534 -12.84 7.53 -18.33
CA LEU A 534 -13.13 7.78 -16.92
C LEU A 534 -14.19 8.87 -16.71
N ALA A 535 -14.14 9.95 -17.51
CA ALA A 535 -15.14 11.01 -17.46
C ALA A 535 -16.56 10.52 -17.83
N GLN A 536 -16.67 9.44 -18.60
CA GLN A 536 -17.94 8.90 -19.08
C GLN A 536 -18.49 7.73 -18.24
N SER A 537 -17.72 7.17 -17.30
CA SER A 537 -18.03 5.87 -16.65
C SER A 537 -17.95 5.87 -15.11
N ALA A 538 -18.43 6.92 -14.46
CA ALA A 538 -18.49 7.02 -13.00
C ALA A 538 -19.52 6.03 -12.39
N SER A 539 -19.11 4.78 -12.13
CA SER A 539 -19.89 3.75 -11.42
C SER A 539 -18.98 2.92 -10.51
N GLU A 540 -19.52 2.33 -9.43
CA GLU A 540 -18.75 1.57 -8.44
C GLU A 540 -18.08 0.31 -9.03
N GLN A 541 -18.77 -0.44 -9.90
CA GLN A 541 -18.17 -1.56 -10.65
C GLN A 541 -17.06 -1.11 -11.62
N GLY A 542 -17.07 0.18 -12.02
CA GLY A 542 -16.04 0.80 -12.85
C GLY A 542 -14.77 1.18 -12.08
N LEU A 543 -14.80 1.30 -10.74
CA LEU A 543 -13.68 1.84 -9.96
C LEU A 543 -12.45 0.93 -9.99
N ALA A 544 -12.61 -0.38 -9.80
CA ALA A 544 -11.48 -1.31 -9.85
C ALA A 544 -10.80 -1.34 -11.23
N LYS A 545 -11.61 -1.26 -12.31
CA LYS A 545 -11.11 -1.16 -13.69
C LYS A 545 -10.38 0.17 -13.92
N ALA A 546 -10.94 1.28 -13.41
CA ALA A 546 -10.33 2.60 -13.46
C ALA A 546 -8.97 2.64 -12.74
N VAL A 547 -8.90 2.10 -11.53
CA VAL A 547 -7.65 1.98 -10.76
C VAL A 547 -6.62 1.15 -11.55
N ALA A 548 -7.01 0.01 -12.13
CA ALA A 548 -6.10 -0.79 -12.94
C ALA A 548 -5.58 -0.05 -14.19
N SER A 549 -6.44 0.69 -14.89
CA SER A 549 -6.04 1.52 -16.04
C SER A 549 -5.08 2.64 -15.63
N VAL A 550 -5.36 3.31 -14.51
CA VAL A 550 -4.51 4.40 -13.99
C VAL A 550 -3.19 3.87 -13.43
N ALA A 551 -3.15 2.68 -12.83
CA ALA A 551 -1.91 2.10 -12.29
C ALA A 551 -0.81 2.01 -13.35
N ARG A 552 -1.16 1.60 -14.59
CA ARG A 552 -0.22 1.51 -15.72
C ARG A 552 0.32 2.89 -16.13
N LEU A 553 -0.52 3.93 -16.07
CA LEU A 553 -0.11 5.29 -16.43
C LEU A 553 0.75 5.92 -15.33
N VAL A 554 0.37 5.70 -14.06
CA VAL A 554 1.07 6.24 -12.90
C VAL A 554 2.49 5.67 -12.78
N ILE A 555 2.70 4.37 -13.00
CA ILE A 555 4.07 3.81 -12.94
C ILE A 555 4.97 4.33 -14.08
N LEU A 556 4.40 4.57 -15.26
CA LEU A 556 5.11 5.09 -16.42
C LEU A 556 5.50 6.56 -16.26
N HIS A 557 4.53 7.40 -15.95
CA HIS A 557 4.74 8.83 -15.72
C HIS A 557 3.83 9.33 -14.58
N PRO A 558 4.28 9.21 -13.31
CA PRO A 558 3.48 9.58 -12.15
C PRO A 558 3.05 11.04 -12.20
N GLU A 559 3.99 11.96 -12.40
CA GLU A 559 3.75 13.42 -12.42
C GLU A 559 2.66 13.83 -13.41
N MET A 560 2.82 13.49 -14.70
CA MET A 560 1.85 13.88 -15.72
C MET A 560 0.47 13.26 -15.47
N THR A 561 0.42 12.03 -14.95
CA THR A 561 -0.85 11.35 -14.65
C THR A 561 -1.57 12.04 -13.49
N VAL A 562 -0.89 12.32 -12.39
CA VAL A 562 -1.48 13.01 -11.23
C VAL A 562 -1.89 14.44 -11.60
N LYS A 563 -1.04 15.20 -12.30
CA LYS A 563 -1.39 16.55 -12.78
C LYS A 563 -2.65 16.53 -13.64
N LYS A 564 -2.77 15.59 -14.59
CA LYS A 564 -3.96 15.44 -15.43
C LYS A 564 -5.20 15.11 -14.60
N MET A 565 -5.09 14.22 -13.61
CA MET A 565 -6.19 13.89 -12.70
C MET A 565 -6.67 15.09 -11.90
N CYS A 566 -5.75 15.84 -11.29
CA CYS A 566 -6.06 17.04 -10.52
C CYS A 566 -6.76 18.09 -11.39
N SER A 567 -6.24 18.34 -12.60
CA SER A 567 -6.87 19.26 -13.55
C SER A 567 -8.30 18.82 -13.93
N MET A 568 -8.49 17.55 -14.25
CA MET A 568 -9.81 17.05 -14.64
C MET A 568 -10.82 17.03 -13.50
N ALA A 569 -10.38 16.73 -12.28
CA ALA A 569 -11.23 16.76 -11.10
C ALA A 569 -11.84 18.15 -10.84
N VAL A 570 -11.14 19.20 -11.26
CA VAL A 570 -11.58 20.59 -11.12
C VAL A 570 -12.39 21.09 -12.32
N VAL A 571 -11.99 20.71 -13.54
CA VAL A 571 -12.66 21.19 -14.77
C VAL A 571 -13.95 20.42 -15.06
N ASN A 572 -14.00 19.11 -14.77
CA ASN A 572 -15.15 18.26 -15.12
C ASN A 572 -16.15 18.17 -13.98
N LEU A 573 -17.32 18.76 -14.19
CA LEU A 573 -18.27 18.93 -13.10
C LEU A 573 -18.72 17.61 -12.46
N GLY A 574 -18.55 17.50 -11.13
CA GLY A 574 -19.00 16.33 -10.35
C GLY A 574 -18.05 15.12 -10.36
N THR A 575 -16.90 15.19 -11.03
CA THR A 575 -15.96 14.05 -11.13
C THR A 575 -14.93 13.96 -10.00
N HIS A 576 -14.77 15.02 -9.20
CA HIS A 576 -13.76 15.14 -8.14
C HIS A 576 -13.76 13.96 -7.16
N LYS A 577 -14.92 13.47 -6.69
CA LYS A 577 -15.00 12.34 -5.74
C LYS A 577 -14.45 11.05 -6.34
N PHE A 578 -14.86 10.74 -7.56
CA PHE A 578 -14.42 9.52 -8.25
C PHE A 578 -12.93 9.55 -8.57
N LEU A 579 -12.41 10.70 -9.03
CA LEU A 579 -10.99 10.85 -9.31
C LEU A 579 -10.13 10.84 -8.03
N ALA A 580 -10.63 11.42 -6.93
CA ALA A 580 -9.99 11.31 -5.62
C ALA A 580 -9.95 9.86 -5.12
N GLN A 581 -11.02 9.09 -5.31
CA GLN A 581 -11.03 7.65 -4.97
C GLN A 581 -9.98 6.85 -5.74
N ILE A 582 -9.77 7.17 -7.03
CA ILE A 582 -8.72 6.52 -7.81
C ILE A 582 -7.33 6.92 -7.30
N LEU A 583 -7.08 8.21 -7.03
CA LEU A 583 -5.78 8.66 -6.50
C LEU A 583 -5.47 8.02 -5.15
N THR A 584 -6.44 8.03 -4.23
CA THR A 584 -6.28 7.52 -2.86
C THR A 584 -6.11 6.00 -2.78
N ALA A 585 -6.40 5.27 -3.88
CA ALA A 585 -6.04 3.86 -4.05
C ALA A 585 -4.53 3.61 -4.24
N PHE A 586 -3.73 4.68 -4.41
CA PHE A 586 -2.28 4.63 -4.53
C PHE A 586 -1.56 5.34 -3.36
N PRO A 587 -1.46 4.75 -2.16
CA PRO A 587 -0.75 5.33 -1.04
C PRO A 587 0.71 5.72 -1.32
N ALA A 588 1.37 5.07 -2.29
CA ALA A 588 2.72 5.42 -2.72
C ALA A 588 2.84 6.85 -3.26
N LEU A 589 1.73 7.48 -3.66
CA LEU A 589 1.70 8.88 -4.11
C LEU A 589 1.96 9.88 -2.98
N ARG A 590 1.92 9.47 -1.70
CA ARG A 590 2.37 10.27 -0.55
C ARG A 590 3.91 10.43 -0.51
N PHE A 591 4.61 10.05 -1.57
CA PHE A 591 6.04 10.23 -1.74
C PHE A 591 6.48 11.67 -1.44
N MET A 592 7.55 11.80 -0.64
CA MET A 592 8.24 13.04 -0.35
C MET A 592 9.61 12.99 -1.01
N GLU A 593 9.98 14.05 -1.72
CA GLU A 593 11.25 14.09 -2.43
C GLU A 593 12.34 14.73 -1.57
N GLU A 594 13.36 13.96 -1.19
CA GLU A 594 14.43 14.42 -0.30
C GLU A 594 15.31 15.52 -0.90
N GLN A 595 15.40 15.62 -2.24
CA GLN A 595 16.29 16.56 -2.95
C GLN A 595 15.57 17.75 -3.61
N GLY A 596 14.27 17.95 -3.32
CA GLY A 596 13.51 19.06 -3.86
C GLY A 596 13.79 20.40 -3.15
N PRO A 597 13.42 21.55 -3.76
CA PRO A 597 13.57 22.88 -3.15
C PRO A 597 12.71 23.07 -1.88
N ASN A 598 11.70 22.21 -1.66
CA ASN A 598 10.84 22.22 -0.48
C ASN A 598 10.68 20.77 0.04
N PRO A 599 11.63 20.24 0.85
CA PRO A 599 11.67 18.83 1.25
C PRO A 599 10.51 18.42 2.19
N SER A 600 9.65 19.36 2.59
CA SER A 600 8.51 19.15 3.47
C SER A 600 7.17 18.97 2.76
N THR A 601 7.11 19.00 1.42
CA THR A 601 5.84 18.83 0.67
C THR A 601 5.75 17.49 -0.05
N THR A 602 4.57 16.90 0.02
CA THR A 602 4.21 15.67 -0.68
C THR A 602 4.10 15.92 -2.18
N PHE A 603 4.35 14.86 -2.94
CA PHE A 603 4.27 14.87 -4.39
C PHE A 603 2.88 15.31 -4.90
N VAL A 604 1.79 14.84 -4.27
CA VAL A 604 0.42 15.22 -4.66
C VAL A 604 0.14 16.71 -4.40
N MET A 605 0.58 17.24 -3.26
CA MET A 605 0.45 18.66 -2.93
C MET A 605 1.13 19.55 -3.98
N SER A 606 2.37 19.22 -4.35
CA SER A 606 3.09 19.95 -5.38
C SER A 606 2.38 19.93 -6.73
N CYS A 607 1.82 18.77 -7.13
CA CYS A 607 1.06 18.64 -8.37
C CYS A 607 -0.20 19.51 -8.37
N LEU A 608 -0.94 19.57 -7.25
CA LEU A 608 -2.11 20.44 -7.09
C LEU A 608 -1.75 21.91 -7.20
N LYS A 609 -0.69 22.33 -6.49
CA LYS A 609 -0.21 23.72 -6.49
C LYS A 609 0.25 24.17 -7.88
N GLU A 610 1.02 23.34 -8.58
CA GLU A 610 1.55 23.68 -9.91
C GLU A 610 0.47 23.69 -11.01
N THR A 611 -0.51 22.79 -10.90
CA THR A 611 -1.46 22.53 -12.00
C THR A 611 -2.75 23.31 -11.87
N VAL A 612 -3.26 23.47 -10.66
CA VAL A 612 -4.65 23.88 -10.41
C VAL A 612 -4.73 25.20 -9.64
N TRP A 613 -3.91 25.36 -8.60
CA TRP A 613 -3.93 26.57 -7.77
C TRP A 613 -3.75 27.84 -8.62
N THR A 614 -4.52 28.87 -8.32
CA THR A 614 -4.64 30.17 -9.04
C THR A 614 -5.07 30.11 -10.52
N LYS A 615 -5.46 28.94 -11.05
CA LYS A 615 -5.85 28.76 -12.47
C LYS A 615 -7.35 28.51 -12.67
N PHE A 616 -8.18 28.93 -11.71
CA PHE A 616 -9.63 28.77 -11.78
C PHE A 616 -10.24 29.78 -12.74
N SER A 617 -11.07 29.31 -13.68
CA SER A 617 -11.80 30.13 -14.64
C SER A 617 -13.24 30.40 -14.19
N THR A 618 -13.79 29.55 -13.30
CA THR A 618 -15.18 29.66 -12.83
C THR A 618 -15.34 29.38 -11.33
N PRO A 619 -16.36 29.95 -10.64
CA PRO A 619 -16.64 29.64 -9.23
C PRO A 619 -16.99 28.16 -8.98
N LYS A 620 -17.44 27.45 -10.03
CA LYS A 620 -17.72 26.01 -9.95
C LYS A 620 -16.43 25.19 -9.85
N GLU A 621 -15.36 25.62 -10.52
CA GLU A 621 -14.04 25.00 -10.42
C GLU A 621 -13.45 25.20 -9.02
N GLU A 622 -13.56 26.41 -8.44
CA GLU A 622 -13.14 26.66 -7.05
C GLU A 622 -13.85 25.71 -6.06
N LYS A 623 -15.18 25.56 -6.21
CA LYS A 623 -15.94 24.60 -5.40
C LYS A 623 -15.46 23.16 -5.57
N GLN A 624 -15.08 22.75 -6.78
CA GLN A 624 -14.60 21.40 -7.04
C GLN A 624 -13.20 21.15 -6.52
N PHE A 625 -12.35 22.17 -6.56
CA PHE A 625 -11.07 22.12 -5.90
C PHE A 625 -11.23 21.95 -4.39
N LEU A 626 -12.12 22.70 -3.75
CA LEU A 626 -12.47 22.53 -2.34
C LEU A 626 -12.94 21.09 -2.04
N GLU A 627 -13.89 20.55 -2.81
CA GLU A 627 -14.34 19.17 -2.57
C GLU A 627 -13.24 18.12 -2.86
N LEU A 628 -12.37 18.36 -3.83
CA LEU A 628 -11.22 17.50 -4.13
C LEU A 628 -10.23 17.46 -2.97
N VAL A 629 -9.81 18.63 -2.46
CA VAL A 629 -8.88 18.73 -1.31
C VAL A 629 -9.47 18.02 -0.09
N GLY A 630 -10.76 18.23 0.18
CA GLY A 630 -11.47 17.49 1.24
C GLY A 630 -11.44 15.96 1.06
N CYS A 631 -11.66 15.46 -0.16
CA CYS A 631 -11.62 14.01 -0.45
C CYS A 631 -10.22 13.41 -0.36
N LEU A 632 -9.16 14.20 -0.59
CA LEU A 632 -7.78 13.75 -0.51
C LEU A 632 -7.25 13.72 0.93
N MET A 633 -7.75 14.62 1.80
CA MET A 633 -7.50 14.58 3.25
C MET A 633 -8.31 13.48 3.93
N ASN A 634 -9.61 13.36 3.59
CA ASN A 634 -10.54 12.40 4.19
C ASN A 634 -11.12 11.45 3.12
N PRO A 635 -10.35 10.43 2.69
CA PRO A 635 -10.81 9.52 1.65
C PRO A 635 -11.96 8.65 2.15
N VAL A 636 -13.03 8.60 1.36
CA VAL A 636 -14.14 7.66 1.58
C VAL A 636 -13.64 6.26 1.25
N LYS A 637 -13.81 5.30 2.16
CA LYS A 637 -13.43 3.88 1.95
C LYS A 637 -14.46 3.15 1.09
N PRO A 638 -14.21 2.89 -0.21
CA PRO A 638 -15.04 1.98 -1.00
C PRO A 638 -14.88 0.52 -0.53
N GLN A 639 -15.86 -0.33 -0.81
CA GLN A 639 -15.77 -1.75 -0.48
C GLN A 639 -14.64 -2.43 -1.25
N GLY A 640 -13.72 -3.08 -0.54
CA GLY A 640 -12.69 -3.95 -1.12
C GLY A 640 -11.47 -3.25 -1.75
N ILE A 641 -11.36 -1.91 -1.70
CA ILE A 641 -10.17 -1.19 -2.16
C ILE A 641 -9.53 -0.45 -0.97
N PRO A 642 -8.27 -0.74 -0.62
CA PRO A 642 -7.55 0.04 0.39
C PRO A 642 -7.35 1.48 -0.11
N VAL A 643 -7.71 2.45 0.72
CA VAL A 643 -7.48 3.88 0.46
C VAL A 643 -6.72 4.52 1.61
N ALA A 644 -5.88 5.50 1.29
CA ALA A 644 -5.13 6.29 2.26
C ALA A 644 -5.28 7.78 1.97
N ALA A 645 -5.19 8.60 3.03
CA ALA A 645 -5.12 10.05 2.89
C ALA A 645 -3.82 10.41 2.15
N LEU A 646 -3.94 11.28 1.15
CA LEU A 646 -2.81 11.72 0.33
C LEU A 646 -2.32 13.11 0.73
N LEU A 647 -3.13 13.87 1.47
CA LEU A 647 -2.80 15.19 1.99
C LEU A 647 -2.99 15.19 3.50
N GLU A 648 -2.05 15.81 4.21
CA GLU A 648 -2.17 16.04 5.65
C GLU A 648 -2.71 17.45 5.92
N PRO A 649 -3.51 17.65 7.00
CA PRO A 649 -4.05 18.96 7.35
C PRO A 649 -2.99 20.06 7.55
N ASP A 650 -1.85 19.72 8.18
CA ASP A 650 -0.77 20.68 8.44
C ASP A 650 -0.09 21.14 7.14
N GLU A 651 0.06 20.23 6.17
CA GLU A 651 0.59 20.52 4.85
C GLU A 651 -0.34 21.45 4.06
N VAL A 652 -1.65 21.15 4.07
CA VAL A 652 -2.69 21.97 3.40
C VAL A 652 -2.71 23.39 3.98
N LEU A 653 -2.63 23.52 5.30
CA LEU A 653 -2.55 24.82 5.97
C LEU A 653 -1.32 25.62 5.51
N LYS A 654 -0.14 24.99 5.48
CA LYS A 654 1.13 25.64 5.10
C LYS A 654 1.14 26.11 3.65
N GLU A 655 0.58 25.32 2.73
CA GLU A 655 0.68 25.58 1.29
C GLU A 655 -0.48 26.41 0.73
N PHE A 656 -1.72 26.24 1.21
CA PHE A 656 -2.92 26.89 0.66
C PHE A 656 -3.56 27.96 1.56
N VAL A 657 -3.14 28.07 2.83
CA VAL A 657 -3.76 29.01 3.77
C VAL A 657 -2.78 30.09 4.22
N LEU A 658 -1.71 29.72 4.94
CA LEU A 658 -0.78 30.68 5.56
C LEU A 658 -0.25 31.77 4.61
N PRO A 659 0.13 31.46 3.35
CA PRO A 659 0.68 32.47 2.44
C PRO A 659 -0.35 33.53 2.00
N PHE A 660 -1.65 33.29 2.24
CA PHE A 660 -2.75 34.07 1.68
C PHE A 660 -3.66 34.71 2.75
N LEU A 661 -3.32 34.63 4.04
CA LEU A 661 -4.09 35.24 5.14
C LEU A 661 -3.89 36.77 5.24
N MET A 662 -4.13 37.49 4.15
CA MET A 662 -4.06 38.95 4.07
C MET A 662 -5.22 39.51 3.24
N LEU A 663 -5.75 40.69 3.61
CA LEU A 663 -6.95 41.27 2.98
C LEU A 663 -6.76 41.67 1.50
N ASP A 664 -5.52 41.92 1.08
CA ASP A 664 -5.14 42.37 -0.26
C ASP A 664 -4.73 41.24 -1.20
N VAL A 665 -4.87 39.98 -0.76
CA VAL A 665 -4.58 38.78 -1.53
C VAL A 665 -5.88 38.25 -2.15
N GLN A 666 -5.88 37.93 -3.44
CA GLN A 666 -7.10 37.51 -4.15
C GLN A 666 -7.61 36.15 -3.66
N GLU A 667 -6.71 35.25 -3.30
CA GLU A 667 -7.00 33.88 -2.90
C GLU A 667 -7.52 33.76 -1.45
N VAL A 668 -7.52 34.85 -0.67
CA VAL A 668 -7.85 34.81 0.77
C VAL A 668 -9.20 34.16 1.08
N ASP A 669 -10.24 34.44 0.28
CA ASP A 669 -11.57 33.87 0.47
C ASP A 669 -11.57 32.34 0.27
N LEU A 670 -10.88 31.85 -0.77
CA LEU A 670 -10.72 30.42 -1.03
C LEU A 670 -9.85 29.76 0.04
N SER A 671 -8.77 30.42 0.46
CA SER A 671 -7.89 29.95 1.54
C SER A 671 -8.61 29.81 2.87
N LEU A 672 -9.51 30.72 3.23
CA LEU A 672 -10.34 30.60 4.44
C LEU A 672 -11.31 29.41 4.34
N LYS A 673 -11.92 29.18 3.17
CA LYS A 673 -12.79 28.01 2.94
C LYS A 673 -12.02 26.68 3.04
N ILE A 674 -10.81 26.63 2.50
CA ILE A 674 -9.89 25.48 2.67
C ILE A 674 -9.60 25.29 4.15
N PHE A 675 -9.31 26.36 4.88
CA PHE A 675 -8.97 26.28 6.29
C PHE A 675 -10.12 25.70 7.13
N ILE A 676 -11.37 26.08 6.87
CA ILE A 676 -12.54 25.46 7.51
C ILE A 676 -12.55 23.94 7.26
N GLN A 677 -12.37 23.49 6.02
CA GLN A 677 -12.32 22.06 5.72
C GLN A 677 -11.17 21.34 6.42
N THR A 678 -10.00 21.98 6.52
CA THR A 678 -8.84 21.45 7.24
C THR A 678 -9.13 21.31 8.74
N LEU A 679 -9.83 22.26 9.35
CA LEU A 679 -10.24 22.20 10.75
C LEU A 679 -11.31 21.14 10.99
N GLU A 680 -12.28 20.99 10.09
CA GLU A 680 -13.32 19.94 10.16
C GLU A 680 -12.75 18.53 9.99
N ALA A 681 -11.69 18.38 9.18
CA ALA A 681 -10.98 17.11 9.00
C ALA A 681 -10.32 16.59 10.29
N ASN A 682 -10.14 17.44 11.30
CA ASN A 682 -9.47 17.13 12.56
C ASN A 682 -10.23 16.14 13.47
N ALA A 683 -11.52 15.90 13.22
CA ALA A 683 -12.37 15.06 14.10
C ALA A 683 -11.95 13.57 14.17
N CYS A 684 -10.99 13.12 13.38
CA CYS A 684 -10.58 11.71 13.25
C CYS A 684 -9.09 11.43 13.56
N LEU A 685 -8.30 12.42 14.01
CA LEU A 685 -6.85 12.26 14.24
C LEU A 685 -6.52 12.01 15.72
N GLU A 686 -5.64 11.04 15.99
CA GLU A 686 -5.16 10.72 17.35
C GLU A 686 -4.14 11.76 17.87
N GLU A 687 -3.44 12.47 16.98
CA GLU A 687 -2.44 13.49 17.32
C GLU A 687 -2.92 14.91 16.98
N TYR A 688 -2.67 15.85 17.89
CA TYR A 688 -3.04 17.26 17.74
C TYR A 688 -2.10 18.01 16.76
N TRP A 689 -2.33 17.82 15.46
CA TRP A 689 -1.48 18.36 14.37
C TRP A 689 -1.28 19.88 14.44
N LEU A 690 -2.28 20.63 14.92
CA LEU A 690 -2.26 22.10 15.05
C LEU A 690 -1.10 22.59 15.94
N GLN A 691 -0.62 21.78 16.88
CA GLN A 691 0.55 22.13 17.71
C GLN A 691 1.81 22.36 16.86
N THR A 692 1.96 21.60 15.77
CA THR A 692 3.08 21.72 14.83
C THR A 692 3.01 22.98 13.97
N CYS A 693 1.84 23.65 13.94
CA CYS A 693 1.54 24.81 13.10
C CYS A 693 1.60 26.15 13.84
N SER A 694 2.05 26.19 15.10
CA SER A 694 2.09 27.42 15.92
C SER A 694 0.72 28.12 16.00
N PRO A 695 -0.23 27.60 16.79
CA PRO A 695 -1.63 28.02 16.74
C PRO A 695 -1.88 29.48 17.20
N PHE A 696 -1.09 30.00 18.15
CA PHE A 696 -1.25 31.38 18.63
C PHE A 696 -0.86 32.44 17.58
N PRO A 697 0.27 32.32 16.86
CA PRO A 697 0.52 33.14 15.66
C PRO A 697 -0.58 33.08 14.61
N LEU A 698 -1.17 31.90 14.39
CA LEU A 698 -2.28 31.73 13.45
C LEU A 698 -3.55 32.48 13.88
N ILE A 699 -3.91 32.40 15.18
CA ILE A 699 -4.97 33.25 15.76
C ILE A 699 -4.66 34.72 15.49
N PHE A 700 -3.44 35.16 15.80
CA PHE A 700 -3.06 36.54 15.63
C PHE A 700 -3.19 37.00 14.17
N SER A 701 -2.79 36.20 13.19
CA SER A 701 -2.96 36.52 11.76
C SER A 701 -4.44 36.67 11.36
N LEU A 702 -5.33 35.81 11.86
CA LEU A 702 -6.78 35.95 11.65
C LEU A 702 -7.34 37.19 12.35
N CYS A 703 -6.86 37.52 13.55
CA CYS A 703 -7.22 38.75 14.25
C CYS A 703 -6.77 40.00 13.47
N GLN A 704 -5.59 39.99 12.86
CA GLN A 704 -5.13 41.08 11.98
C GLN A 704 -6.00 41.21 10.73
N LEU A 705 -6.40 40.07 10.15
CA LEU A 705 -7.34 40.05 9.02
C LEU A 705 -8.69 40.67 9.42
N LEU A 706 -9.19 40.34 10.61
CA LEU A 706 -10.42 40.88 11.15
C LEU A 706 -10.32 42.39 11.48
N ASP A 707 -9.20 42.83 12.03
CA ASP A 707 -8.91 44.23 12.34
C ASP A 707 -8.98 45.13 11.10
N GLY A 708 -8.54 44.62 9.94
CA GLY A 708 -8.59 45.38 8.70
C GLY A 708 -10.02 45.71 8.22
N PHE A 709 -11.05 45.05 8.75
CA PHE A 709 -12.44 45.43 8.48
C PHE A 709 -12.87 46.72 9.19
N SER A 710 -12.17 47.17 10.23
CA SER A 710 -12.45 48.45 10.92
C SER A 710 -12.35 49.68 9.99
N LYS A 711 -11.57 49.56 8.91
CA LYS A 711 -11.36 50.60 7.89
C LYS A 711 -11.71 50.11 6.49
N TYR A 712 -12.47 49.02 6.37
CA TYR A 712 -12.81 48.36 5.11
C TYR A 712 -13.19 49.32 3.98
N TRP A 713 -14.19 50.19 4.17
CA TRP A 713 -14.64 51.13 3.14
C TRP A 713 -13.67 52.26 2.82
N GLN A 714 -12.66 52.48 3.67
CA GLN A 714 -11.59 53.47 3.45
C GLN A 714 -10.45 52.88 2.59
N LEU A 715 -10.39 51.55 2.44
CA LEU A 715 -9.38 50.88 1.63
C LEU A 715 -9.69 51.02 0.12
N PRO A 716 -8.65 51.14 -0.73
CA PRO A 716 -8.80 51.03 -2.18
C PRO A 716 -9.49 49.73 -2.58
N LYS A 717 -10.19 49.73 -3.72
CA LYS A 717 -10.93 48.56 -4.21
C LYS A 717 -10.03 47.33 -4.39
N GLU A 718 -8.80 47.54 -4.82
CA GLU A 718 -7.79 46.49 -5.06
C GLU A 718 -7.31 45.82 -3.77
N ARG A 719 -7.50 46.47 -2.62
CA ARG A 719 -7.13 45.93 -1.28
C ARG A 719 -8.33 45.33 -0.53
N ARG A 720 -9.49 45.24 -1.18
CA ARG A 720 -10.74 44.67 -0.64
C ARG A 720 -11.02 43.32 -1.30
N CYS A 721 -10.05 42.40 -1.27
CA CYS A 721 -10.19 41.09 -1.91
C CYS A 721 -11.17 40.18 -1.15
N LEU A 722 -11.24 40.31 0.18
CA LEU A 722 -12.23 39.63 1.01
C LEU A 722 -13.48 40.52 1.18
N SER A 723 -14.68 39.97 0.97
CA SER A 723 -15.94 40.68 1.18
C SER A 723 -16.35 40.75 2.65
N LEU A 724 -17.38 41.55 2.99
CA LEU A 724 -17.99 41.51 4.33
C LEU A 724 -18.73 40.20 4.64
N ASP A 725 -19.17 39.46 3.62
CA ASP A 725 -19.64 38.08 3.82
C ASP A 725 -18.45 37.18 4.26
N GLY A 726 -17.25 37.44 3.73
CA GLY A 726 -16.01 36.76 4.12
C GLY A 726 -15.55 37.08 5.55
N LYS A 727 -15.98 38.21 6.13
CA LYS A 727 -15.74 38.53 7.55
C LYS A 727 -16.35 37.46 8.48
N ASP A 728 -17.53 36.93 8.13
CA ASP A 728 -18.16 35.84 8.89
C ASP A 728 -17.33 34.57 8.87
N LEU A 729 -16.66 34.26 7.75
CA LEU A 729 -15.74 33.11 7.67
C LEU A 729 -14.56 33.28 8.62
N VAL A 730 -13.97 34.48 8.70
CA VAL A 730 -12.85 34.76 9.61
C VAL A 730 -13.27 34.60 11.07
N ILE A 731 -14.44 35.14 11.44
CA ILE A 731 -15.01 35.01 12.78
C ILE A 731 -15.25 33.54 13.12
N HIS A 732 -15.87 32.80 12.20
CA HIS A 732 -16.17 31.38 12.39
C HIS A 732 -14.90 30.52 12.57
N ILE A 733 -13.87 30.75 11.76
CA ILE A 733 -12.58 30.06 11.90
C ILE A 733 -11.94 30.38 13.25
N LEU A 734 -11.97 31.64 13.68
CA LEU A 734 -11.46 32.05 14.98
C LEU A 734 -12.20 31.35 16.13
N GLU A 735 -13.52 31.24 16.05
CA GLU A 735 -14.34 30.51 17.04
C GLU A 735 -13.95 29.04 17.10
N ILE A 736 -13.96 28.33 15.97
CA ILE A 736 -13.57 26.90 15.88
C ILE A 736 -12.15 26.69 16.42
N LEU A 737 -11.21 27.54 16.01
CA LEU A 737 -9.81 27.38 16.36
C LEU A 737 -9.56 27.63 17.86
N CYS A 738 -10.23 28.62 18.45
CA CYS A 738 -10.22 28.84 19.89
C CYS A 738 -10.83 27.65 20.65
N GLU A 739 -11.97 27.10 20.20
CA GLU A 739 -12.59 25.91 20.80
C GLU A 739 -11.65 24.71 20.77
N ILE A 740 -11.03 24.43 19.62
CA ILE A 740 -10.07 23.33 19.45
C ILE A 740 -8.85 23.52 20.38
N ILE A 741 -8.30 24.73 20.47
CA ILE A 741 -7.14 25.01 21.34
C ILE A 741 -7.50 24.86 22.81
N LEU A 742 -8.66 25.36 23.24
CA LEU A 742 -9.14 25.24 24.61
C LEU A 742 -9.39 23.78 24.99
N ALA A 743 -10.00 22.99 24.08
CA ALA A 743 -10.22 21.56 24.29
C ALA A 743 -8.90 20.77 24.42
N ASN A 744 -7.80 21.30 23.86
CA ASN A 744 -6.47 20.69 23.90
C ASN A 744 -5.48 21.48 24.78
N ALA A 745 -5.95 22.32 25.72
CA ALA A 745 -5.08 23.15 26.53
C ALA A 745 -4.07 22.34 27.36
N GLU A 746 -4.44 21.13 27.77
CA GLU A 746 -3.60 20.20 28.55
C GLU A 746 -2.41 19.63 27.76
N THR A 747 -2.41 19.70 26.42
CA THR A 747 -1.29 19.22 25.60
C THR A 747 -0.10 20.21 25.62
N PHE A 748 -0.32 21.44 26.07
CA PHE A 748 0.73 22.44 26.27
C PHE A 748 1.32 22.33 27.67
N SER A 749 2.62 22.57 27.80
CA SER A 749 3.20 22.78 29.14
C SER A 749 2.59 24.04 29.77
N PRO A 750 2.34 24.08 31.10
CA PRO A 750 1.74 25.24 31.76
C PRO A 750 2.49 26.55 31.48
N ASP A 751 3.82 26.51 31.46
CA ASP A 751 4.67 27.66 31.15
C ASP A 751 4.48 28.13 29.70
N THR A 752 4.40 27.20 28.73
CA THR A 752 4.18 27.52 27.32
C THR A 752 2.80 28.12 27.12
N TRP A 753 1.77 27.56 27.77
CA TRP A 753 0.40 28.06 27.70
C TRP A 753 0.30 29.51 28.18
N ILE A 754 0.78 29.79 29.41
CA ILE A 754 0.73 31.14 30.01
C ILE A 754 1.53 32.15 29.18
N LYS A 755 2.73 31.78 28.70
CA LYS A 755 3.55 32.65 27.85
C LYS A 755 2.88 32.94 26.51
N SER A 756 2.24 31.93 25.90
CA SER A 756 1.57 32.07 24.60
C SER A 756 0.31 32.96 24.71
N LEU A 757 -0.51 32.75 25.75
CA LEU A 757 -1.66 33.61 26.04
C LEU A 757 -1.24 35.05 26.30
N SER A 758 -0.22 35.26 27.14
CA SER A 758 0.29 36.61 27.45
C SER A 758 0.87 37.30 26.22
N TRP A 759 1.58 36.56 25.36
CA TRP A 759 2.09 37.06 24.09
C TRP A 759 0.95 37.47 23.16
N LEU A 760 -0.07 36.63 23.00
CA LEU A 760 -1.22 36.94 22.15
C LEU A 760 -1.98 38.16 22.68
N HIS A 761 -2.28 38.21 23.98
CA HIS A 761 -2.97 39.34 24.61
C HIS A 761 -2.26 40.67 24.34
N ARG A 762 -0.94 40.70 24.49
CA ARG A 762 -0.10 41.87 24.22
C ARG A 762 -0.08 42.25 22.74
N LYS A 763 -0.09 41.27 21.83
CA LYS A 763 -0.13 41.52 20.40
C LYS A 763 -1.47 42.13 19.96
N LEU A 764 -2.57 41.70 20.58
CA LEU A 764 -3.90 42.25 20.32
C LEU A 764 -4.11 43.68 20.86
N GLU A 765 -3.22 44.22 21.72
CA GLU A 765 -3.27 45.63 22.18
C GLU A 765 -3.17 46.64 21.03
N GLN A 766 -2.60 46.22 19.91
CA GLN A 766 -2.36 47.06 18.74
C GLN A 766 -3.53 47.08 17.76
N LEU A 767 -4.52 46.22 17.95
CA LEU A 767 -5.68 46.07 17.08
C LEU A 767 -6.90 46.79 17.68
N ASP A 768 -7.98 46.89 16.90
CA ASP A 768 -9.26 47.38 17.39
C ASP A 768 -9.77 46.54 18.59
N TRP A 769 -10.35 47.23 19.58
CA TRP A 769 -10.76 46.62 20.84
C TRP A 769 -11.86 45.56 20.66
N THR A 770 -12.69 45.66 19.62
CA THR A 770 -13.73 44.67 19.32
C THR A 770 -13.14 43.32 18.90
N VAL A 771 -11.95 43.30 18.28
CA VAL A 771 -11.21 42.08 17.93
C VAL A 771 -10.78 41.33 19.18
N ARG A 772 -10.30 42.07 20.19
CA ARG A 772 -9.95 41.48 21.49
C ARG A 772 -11.18 40.96 22.22
N LEU A 773 -12.29 41.69 22.20
CA LEU A 773 -13.53 41.25 22.83
C LEU A 773 -14.02 39.91 22.26
N ARG A 774 -13.81 39.66 20.95
CA ARG A 774 -14.09 38.36 20.31
C ARG A 774 -13.28 37.21 20.90
N MET A 775 -12.10 37.49 21.45
CA MET A 775 -11.22 36.50 22.09
C MET A 775 -11.55 36.29 23.59
N LYS A 776 -12.67 36.82 24.09
CA LYS A 776 -13.08 36.71 25.50
C LYS A 776 -13.01 35.27 26.02
N THR A 777 -13.50 34.31 25.25
CA THR A 777 -13.54 32.88 25.64
C THR A 777 -12.14 32.30 25.83
N LEU A 778 -11.16 32.66 24.99
CA LEU A 778 -9.78 32.19 25.09
C LEU A 778 -9.04 32.82 26.29
N PHE A 779 -9.40 34.04 26.68
CA PHE A 779 -8.76 34.77 27.79
C PHE A 779 -9.49 34.63 29.13
N GLU A 780 -10.62 33.94 29.16
CA GLU A 780 -11.43 33.77 30.36
C GLU A 780 -10.61 33.15 31.50
N GLY A 781 -10.72 33.72 32.71
CA GLY A 781 -9.93 33.31 33.88
C GLY A 781 -8.48 33.82 33.90
N HIS A 782 -7.99 34.45 32.83
CA HIS A 782 -6.63 34.97 32.73
C HIS A 782 -6.55 36.50 32.63
N PHE A 783 -7.44 37.12 31.86
CA PHE A 783 -7.49 38.58 31.65
C PHE A 783 -8.92 39.10 31.77
N LYS A 784 -9.07 40.35 32.19
CA LYS A 784 -10.37 41.07 32.21
C LYS A 784 -10.73 41.56 30.81
N CYS A 785 -12.02 41.77 30.55
CA CYS A 785 -12.50 42.31 29.28
C CYS A 785 -12.24 43.82 29.19
N GLU A 786 -11.32 44.22 28.33
CA GLU A 786 -10.94 45.63 28.12
C GLU A 786 -11.90 46.30 27.12
N VAL A 787 -12.57 47.38 27.53
CA VAL A 787 -13.61 48.08 26.74
C VAL A 787 -13.50 49.61 26.87
N PRO A 788 -14.07 50.39 25.94
CA PRO A 788 -14.12 51.85 26.05
C PRO A 788 -14.76 52.34 27.34
N ALA A 789 -14.13 53.32 27.98
CA ALA A 789 -14.62 53.90 29.24
C ALA A 789 -16.05 54.45 29.14
N THR A 790 -16.46 54.94 27.97
CA THR A 790 -17.80 55.47 27.70
C THR A 790 -18.90 54.41 27.80
N LEU A 791 -18.57 53.12 27.73
CA LEU A 791 -19.53 52.02 27.92
C LEU A 791 -20.03 51.95 29.37
N PHE A 792 -19.18 52.26 30.34
CA PHE A 792 -19.54 52.29 31.77
C PHE A 792 -20.56 53.40 32.10
N GLU A 793 -20.70 54.41 31.25
CA GLU A 793 -21.68 55.49 31.43
C GLU A 793 -23.12 55.01 31.20
N ILE A 794 -23.30 53.94 30.41
CA ILE A 794 -24.63 53.44 30.01
C ILE A 794 -24.90 51.99 30.43
N CYS A 795 -23.89 51.27 30.92
CA CYS A 795 -24.01 49.88 31.39
C CYS A 795 -23.47 49.70 32.82
N LYS A 796 -24.16 48.91 33.63
CA LYS A 796 -23.70 48.50 34.97
C LYS A 796 -22.65 47.38 34.90
N LEU A 797 -21.48 47.67 34.34
CA LEU A 797 -20.39 46.70 34.24
C LEU A 797 -19.69 46.51 35.60
N SER A 798 -19.37 45.26 35.95
CA SER A 798 -18.56 44.94 37.14
C SER A 798 -17.07 45.14 36.86
N GLU A 799 -16.36 45.83 37.75
CA GLU A 799 -14.90 45.98 37.66
C GLU A 799 -14.14 44.66 37.85
N ASP A 800 -14.78 43.60 38.33
CA ASP A 800 -14.17 42.27 38.47
C ASP A 800 -13.98 41.58 37.11
N GLU A 801 -14.90 41.80 36.17
CA GLU A 801 -14.91 41.17 34.85
C GLU A 801 -14.43 42.14 33.75
N TRP A 802 -14.69 43.43 33.90
CA TRP A 802 -14.47 44.45 32.87
C TRP A 802 -13.46 45.50 33.31
N THR A 803 -12.64 45.98 32.38
CA THR A 803 -11.65 47.04 32.60
C THR A 803 -11.92 48.19 31.62
N SER A 804 -12.01 49.42 32.14
CA SER A 804 -12.19 50.62 31.31
C SER A 804 -10.86 51.07 30.70
N GLN A 805 -10.89 51.41 29.40
CA GLN A 805 -9.74 51.95 28.67
C GLN A 805 -10.10 53.21 27.90
N ALA A 806 -9.12 54.12 27.81
CA ALA A 806 -9.25 55.33 27.02
C ALA A 806 -8.91 55.03 25.54
N HIS A 807 -9.93 55.01 24.69
CA HIS A 807 -9.77 54.81 23.25
C HIS A 807 -9.96 56.13 22.48
N PRO A 808 -9.06 56.50 21.56
CA PRO A 808 -9.13 57.79 20.85
C PRO A 808 -10.43 58.03 20.07
N GLY A 809 -11.10 56.98 19.61
CA GLY A 809 -12.36 57.05 18.88
C GLY A 809 -13.61 57.26 19.75
N TYR A 810 -13.49 57.15 21.08
CA TYR A 810 -14.62 57.16 22.00
C TYR A 810 -14.50 58.32 22.98
N GLY A 811 -15.31 59.36 22.74
CA GLY A 811 -15.43 60.53 23.61
C GLY A 811 -16.78 60.58 24.33
N PRO A 812 -17.03 61.62 25.16
CA PRO A 812 -18.32 61.81 25.83
C PRO A 812 -19.49 61.71 24.84
N GLY A 813 -20.50 60.90 25.19
CA GLY A 813 -21.68 60.67 24.35
C GLY A 813 -21.56 59.53 23.32
N THR A 814 -20.40 58.86 23.22
CA THR A 814 -20.20 57.68 22.34
C THR A 814 -20.51 56.34 23.01
N GLY A 815 -21.03 56.33 24.24
CA GLY A 815 -21.34 55.10 24.97
C GLY A 815 -22.24 54.15 24.18
N LEU A 816 -23.32 54.66 23.56
CA LEU A 816 -24.24 53.85 22.76
C LEU A 816 -23.56 53.19 21.54
N LEU A 817 -22.53 53.82 20.96
CA LEU A 817 -21.74 53.24 19.88
C LEU A 817 -20.95 52.03 20.39
N ALA A 818 -20.18 52.22 21.46
CA ALA A 818 -19.43 51.13 22.10
C ALA A 818 -20.35 49.97 22.52
N TRP A 819 -21.56 50.28 23.00
CA TRP A 819 -22.54 49.27 23.38
C TRP A 819 -23.08 48.48 22.20
N MET A 820 -23.46 49.17 21.11
CA MET A 820 -23.93 48.47 19.91
C MET A 820 -22.82 47.61 19.28
N GLU A 821 -21.57 48.10 19.34
CA GLU A 821 -20.41 47.35 18.87
C GLU A 821 -20.14 46.09 19.70
N CYS A 822 -20.31 46.14 21.03
CA CYS A 822 -20.31 44.93 21.85
C CYS A 822 -21.43 43.96 21.44
N CYS A 823 -22.62 44.49 21.13
CA CYS A 823 -23.80 43.67 20.90
C CYS A 823 -23.80 42.89 19.57
N TYR A 824 -23.01 43.29 18.58
CA TYR A 824 -22.86 42.50 17.35
C TYR A 824 -21.70 41.51 17.39
N VAL A 825 -20.87 41.51 18.45
CA VAL A 825 -19.76 40.56 18.58
C VAL A 825 -20.28 39.13 18.57
N SER A 826 -21.26 38.85 19.42
CA SER A 826 -21.93 37.56 19.52
C SER A 826 -23.32 37.73 20.13
N SER A 827 -24.20 36.73 19.97
CA SER A 827 -25.25 36.45 20.99
C SER A 827 -24.56 36.22 22.35
N SER A 828 -25.13 35.89 23.50
CA SER A 828 -24.36 35.91 24.78
C SER A 828 -23.83 37.30 25.17
N ILE A 829 -22.82 37.91 24.50
CA ILE A 829 -22.40 39.29 24.79
C ILE A 829 -23.55 40.26 24.54
N SER A 830 -24.29 40.12 23.43
CA SER A 830 -25.51 40.92 23.17
C SER A 830 -26.53 40.81 24.30
N GLU A 831 -26.73 39.62 24.86
CA GLU A 831 -27.64 39.38 25.97
C GLU A 831 -27.16 40.01 27.27
N GLN A 832 -25.87 39.81 27.58
CA GLN A 832 -25.21 40.40 28.73
C GLN A 832 -25.33 41.92 28.66
N MET A 833 -24.98 42.53 27.52
CA MET A 833 -25.06 43.98 27.31
C MET A 833 -26.50 44.52 27.37
N LEU A 834 -27.49 43.79 26.86
CA LEU A 834 -28.90 44.18 27.00
C LEU A 834 -29.38 44.12 28.46
N SER A 835 -28.88 43.18 29.26
CA SER A 835 -29.24 43.06 30.68
C SER A 835 -28.59 44.13 31.57
N LEU A 836 -27.41 44.63 31.17
CA LEU A 836 -26.64 45.63 31.90
C LEU A 836 -26.97 47.07 31.49
N LEU A 837 -27.67 47.24 30.38
CA LEU A 837 -28.07 48.55 29.86
C LEU A 837 -28.97 49.30 30.86
N VAL A 838 -28.65 50.57 31.10
CA VAL A 838 -29.40 51.46 31.98
C VAL A 838 -30.18 52.47 31.15
N VAL A 839 -31.50 52.30 31.09
CA VAL A 839 -32.44 53.27 30.52
C VAL A 839 -33.65 53.34 31.45
N ASP A 840 -34.00 54.54 31.93
CA ASP A 840 -35.21 54.74 32.71
C ASP A 840 -36.45 54.73 31.82
N VAL A 841 -37.12 53.57 31.73
CA VAL A 841 -38.37 53.38 30.98
C VAL A 841 -39.50 54.25 31.55
N GLY A 842 -39.42 54.66 32.82
CA GLY A 842 -40.39 55.57 33.44
C GLY A 842 -40.29 57.01 32.94
N ASN A 843 -39.17 57.37 32.29
CA ASN A 843 -38.91 58.70 31.77
C ASN A 843 -39.03 58.73 30.22
N PRO A 844 -40.15 59.21 29.65
CA PRO A 844 -40.38 59.19 28.21
C PRO A 844 -39.39 60.05 27.41
N GLU A 845 -38.83 61.09 28.02
CA GLU A 845 -37.83 61.95 27.39
C GLU A 845 -36.49 61.23 27.23
N GLU A 846 -36.11 60.42 28.21
CA GLU A 846 -34.90 59.58 28.18
C GLU A 846 -35.02 58.48 27.12
N VAL A 847 -36.16 57.76 27.09
CA VAL A 847 -36.45 56.75 26.06
C VAL A 847 -36.42 57.38 24.65
N ARG A 848 -36.93 58.61 24.49
CA ARG A 848 -36.89 59.33 23.22
C ARG A 848 -35.46 59.72 22.80
N LEU A 849 -34.64 60.20 23.74
CA LEU A 849 -33.23 60.51 23.47
C LEU A 849 -32.44 59.24 23.14
N PHE A 850 -32.65 58.16 23.88
CA PHE A 850 -32.10 56.85 23.60
C PHE A 850 -32.47 56.39 22.19
N SER A 851 -33.75 56.49 21.81
CA SER A 851 -34.23 56.07 20.48
C SER A 851 -33.60 56.89 19.34
N LYS A 852 -33.38 58.19 19.53
CA LYS A 852 -32.65 59.03 18.57
C LYS A 852 -31.18 58.65 18.49
N GLY A 853 -30.52 58.44 19.63
CA GLY A 853 -29.13 57.99 19.70
C GLY A 853 -28.94 56.63 19.04
N PHE A 854 -29.85 55.70 19.31
CA PHE A 854 -29.89 54.37 18.71
C PHE A 854 -29.93 54.44 17.18
N LEU A 855 -30.79 55.29 16.61
CA LEU A 855 -30.86 55.49 15.15
C LEU A 855 -29.53 55.98 14.56
N VAL A 856 -28.86 56.92 15.23
CA VAL A 856 -27.55 57.44 14.78
C VAL A 856 -26.50 56.34 14.79
N VAL A 857 -26.42 55.58 15.90
CA VAL A 857 -25.44 54.49 16.05
C VAL A 857 -25.73 53.36 15.07
N LEU A 858 -27.00 53.00 14.85
CA LEU A 858 -27.39 51.99 13.87
C LEU A 858 -26.86 52.32 12.47
N VAL A 859 -26.96 53.59 12.06
CA VAL A 859 -26.44 54.07 10.77
C VAL A 859 -24.91 54.11 10.72
N GLN A 860 -24.24 54.31 11.87
CA GLN A 860 -22.77 54.25 11.96
C GLN A 860 -22.24 52.82 11.86
N VAL A 861 -22.95 51.85 12.42
CA VAL A 861 -22.51 50.45 12.54
C VAL A 861 -22.91 49.60 11.34
N MET A 862 -24.15 49.75 10.84
CA MET A 862 -24.72 48.92 9.76
C MET A 862 -23.80 48.72 8.55
N PRO A 863 -23.07 49.74 8.03
CA PRO A 863 -22.21 49.53 6.88
C PRO A 863 -21.04 48.57 7.12
N TRP A 864 -20.59 48.40 8.36
CA TRP A 864 -19.42 47.59 8.73
C TRP A 864 -19.78 46.19 9.19
N CYS A 865 -21.08 45.92 9.39
CA CYS A 865 -21.58 44.61 9.76
C CYS A 865 -21.45 43.63 8.61
N SER A 866 -20.97 42.44 8.92
CA SER A 866 -21.27 41.26 8.11
C SER A 866 -22.75 40.89 8.19
N PRO A 867 -23.26 39.98 7.31
CA PRO A 867 -24.61 39.46 7.43
C PRO A 867 -24.93 38.89 8.82
N GLN A 868 -24.02 38.12 9.43
CA GLN A 868 -24.27 37.52 10.75
C GLN A 868 -24.27 38.56 11.88
N GLU A 869 -23.31 39.50 11.88
CA GLU A 869 -23.27 40.61 12.83
C GLU A 869 -24.57 41.44 12.76
N TRP A 870 -25.05 41.70 11.54
CA TRP A 870 -26.32 42.39 11.31
C TRP A 870 -27.52 41.61 11.83
N GLN A 871 -27.55 40.28 11.70
CA GLN A 871 -28.60 39.45 12.28
C GLN A 871 -28.63 39.56 13.82
N TYR A 872 -27.48 39.68 14.49
CA TYR A 872 -27.44 39.92 15.94
C TYR A 872 -28.09 41.27 16.30
N LEU A 873 -27.76 42.34 15.56
CA LEU A 873 -28.37 43.65 15.76
C LEU A 873 -29.87 43.68 15.44
N TYR A 874 -30.30 42.96 14.40
CA TYR A 874 -31.72 42.81 14.06
C TYR A 874 -32.49 42.18 15.23
N ARG A 875 -31.98 41.08 15.81
CA ARG A 875 -32.58 40.41 16.97
C ARG A 875 -32.55 41.29 18.23
N LEU A 876 -31.45 42.01 18.46
CA LEU A 876 -31.36 42.98 19.56
C LEU A 876 -32.42 44.08 19.42
N THR A 877 -32.59 44.62 18.21
CA THR A 877 -33.57 45.68 17.92
C THR A 877 -34.98 45.19 18.21
N ARG A 878 -35.33 43.96 17.81
CA ARG A 878 -36.62 43.33 18.17
C ARG A 878 -36.83 43.30 19.67
N ARG A 879 -35.82 42.86 20.43
CA ARG A 879 -35.90 42.77 21.90
C ARG A 879 -36.02 44.13 22.58
N LEU A 880 -35.38 45.17 22.05
CA LEU A 880 -35.54 46.53 22.56
C LEU A 880 -36.97 47.06 22.34
N LEU A 881 -37.59 46.75 21.21
CA LEU A 881 -38.99 47.07 20.93
C LEU A 881 -39.94 46.27 21.85
N GLU A 882 -39.70 44.97 22.01
CA GLU A 882 -40.45 44.09 22.94
C GLU A 882 -40.43 44.61 24.37
N LYS A 883 -39.25 45.00 24.86
CA LYS A 883 -39.06 45.55 26.22
C LYS A 883 -39.45 47.03 26.36
N GLN A 884 -39.93 47.67 25.29
CA GLN A 884 -40.28 49.09 25.24
C GLN A 884 -39.12 50.05 25.61
N LEU A 885 -37.88 49.59 25.45
CA LEU A 885 -36.67 50.40 25.63
C LEU A 885 -36.41 51.29 24.40
N LEU A 886 -36.93 50.90 23.24
CA LEU A 886 -36.85 51.63 21.99
C LEU A 886 -38.25 52.10 21.57
N HIS A 887 -38.41 53.40 21.34
CA HIS A 887 -39.64 53.99 20.87
C HIS A 887 -39.56 54.28 19.37
N VAL A 888 -40.36 53.54 18.59
CA VAL A 888 -40.60 53.80 17.17
C VAL A 888 -42.11 53.88 16.93
N PRO A 889 -42.62 54.88 16.20
CA PRO A 889 -44.05 55.00 15.93
C PRO A 889 -44.54 53.89 14.98
N TYR A 890 -45.78 53.45 15.19
CA TYR A 890 -46.49 52.51 14.28
C TYR A 890 -46.97 53.19 12.99
N SER A 891 -47.25 54.50 13.05
CA SER A 891 -48.00 55.24 12.03
C SER A 891 -47.11 55.92 10.98
N LEU A 892 -47.53 55.75 9.74
CA LEU A 892 -46.97 56.20 8.47
C LEU A 892 -47.06 57.72 8.24
N GLU A 893 -46.03 58.31 7.65
CA GLU A 893 -46.10 59.67 7.06
C GLU A 893 -47.07 59.77 5.86
N TYR A 894 -47.57 58.63 5.34
CA TYR A 894 -48.26 58.53 4.04
C TYR A 894 -49.73 58.14 4.08
N ILE A 895 -50.23 57.56 5.18
CA ILE A 895 -51.63 57.10 5.28
C ILE A 895 -52.32 57.83 6.43
N GLN A 896 -53.02 58.92 6.10
CA GLN A 896 -53.78 59.73 7.07
C GLN A 896 -55.09 59.05 7.53
N PHE A 897 -55.54 58.02 6.82
CA PHE A 897 -56.74 57.26 7.17
C PHE A 897 -56.31 55.91 7.75
N VAL A 898 -56.03 55.87 9.04
CA VAL A 898 -55.95 54.60 9.77
C VAL A 898 -57.38 54.05 9.82
N PRO A 899 -57.72 52.94 9.13
CA PRO A 899 -59.02 52.32 9.34
C PRO A 899 -59.02 51.75 10.77
N LEU A 900 -60.17 51.36 11.29
CA LEU A 900 -60.37 50.78 12.63
C LEU A 900 -59.67 49.39 12.83
N LEU A 901 -58.53 49.15 12.17
CA LEU A 901 -57.74 47.93 12.16
C LEU A 901 -56.95 47.75 13.46
N ASN A 902 -56.86 46.51 13.92
CA ASN A 902 -56.06 46.19 15.11
C ASN A 902 -54.62 45.90 14.69
N LEU A 903 -53.77 46.93 14.63
CA LEU A 903 -52.35 46.78 14.24
C LEU A 903 -51.45 46.17 15.31
N LYS A 904 -51.97 45.86 16.51
CA LYS A 904 -51.18 45.27 17.61
C LYS A 904 -50.43 43.98 17.23
N PRO A 905 -51.00 43.04 16.45
CA PRO A 905 -50.30 41.82 16.04
C PRO A 905 -49.06 42.07 15.17
N PHE A 906 -49.00 43.21 14.46
CA PHE A 906 -47.91 43.58 13.56
C PHE A 906 -47.10 44.78 14.09
N ALA A 907 -47.29 45.13 15.37
CA ALA A 907 -46.71 46.30 15.99
C ALA A 907 -45.19 46.38 15.80
N GLN A 908 -44.47 45.29 16.07
CA GLN A 908 -43.01 45.25 16.01
C GLN A 908 -42.51 45.27 14.56
N GLU A 909 -43.17 44.54 13.68
CA GLU A 909 -42.83 44.43 12.26
C GLU A 909 -42.98 45.79 11.57
N LEU A 910 -44.05 46.51 11.89
CA LEU A 910 -44.28 47.89 11.44
C LEU A 910 -43.23 48.85 12.00
N GLN A 911 -42.93 48.76 13.30
CA GLN A 911 -41.89 49.56 13.94
C GLN A 911 -40.51 49.35 13.30
N LEU A 912 -40.13 48.10 13.03
CA LEU A 912 -38.87 47.79 12.35
C LEU A 912 -38.84 48.37 10.94
N SER A 913 -39.92 48.22 10.18
CA SER A 913 -40.01 48.79 8.83
C SER A 913 -39.85 50.32 8.84
N VAL A 914 -40.48 51.00 9.80
CA VAL A 914 -40.32 52.46 9.99
C VAL A 914 -38.89 52.82 10.41
N LEU A 915 -38.30 52.07 11.34
CA LEU A 915 -36.93 52.30 11.79
C LEU A 915 -35.94 52.21 10.62
N PHE A 916 -36.07 51.21 9.76
CA PHE A 916 -35.23 51.07 8.57
C PHE A 916 -35.43 52.22 7.58
N LEU A 917 -36.67 52.65 7.35
CA LEU A 917 -36.92 53.86 6.56
C LEU A 917 -36.18 55.07 7.13
N ARG A 918 -36.29 55.32 8.45
CA ARG A 918 -35.61 56.43 9.11
C ARG A 918 -34.09 56.32 9.04
N ALA A 919 -33.56 55.10 9.15
CA ALA A 919 -32.12 54.85 9.04
C ALA A 919 -31.61 55.23 7.65
N PHE A 920 -32.33 54.84 6.58
CA PHE A 920 -31.96 55.21 5.21
C PHE A 920 -32.22 56.68 4.91
N GLN A 921 -33.27 57.30 5.46
CA GLN A 921 -33.45 58.76 5.36
C GLN A 921 -32.26 59.52 5.96
N PHE A 922 -31.71 59.03 7.08
CA PHE A 922 -30.52 59.62 7.69
C PHE A 922 -29.24 59.32 6.90
N LEU A 923 -29.03 58.05 6.50
CA LEU A 923 -27.85 57.62 5.76
C LEU A 923 -27.77 58.26 4.35
N CYS A 924 -28.90 58.46 3.67
CA CYS A 924 -28.97 59.14 2.37
C CYS A 924 -29.01 60.67 2.48
N SER A 925 -28.96 61.23 3.70
CA SER A 925 -28.90 62.67 3.89
C SER A 925 -27.61 63.27 3.35
N GLN A 926 -27.60 64.60 3.13
CA GLN A 926 -26.39 65.30 2.66
C GLN A 926 -25.17 65.11 3.57
N SER A 927 -25.39 64.87 4.87
CA SER A 927 -24.32 64.65 5.84
C SER A 927 -23.57 63.32 5.65
N CYS A 928 -24.22 62.32 5.05
CA CYS A 928 -23.71 60.94 4.97
C CYS A 928 -23.50 60.46 3.52
N ARG A 929 -23.88 61.25 2.52
CA ARG A 929 -23.83 60.89 1.08
C ARG A 929 -22.47 60.35 0.60
N ASN A 930 -21.36 60.80 1.19
CA ASN A 930 -20.00 60.40 0.81
C ASN A 930 -19.37 59.38 1.78
N TRP A 931 -20.13 58.79 2.71
CA TRP A 931 -19.59 57.84 3.68
C TRP A 931 -19.23 56.50 3.06
N LEU A 932 -19.91 56.08 2.01
CA LEU A 932 -19.76 54.76 1.41
C LEU A 932 -19.43 54.83 -0.08
N PRO A 933 -18.51 53.96 -0.57
CA PRO A 933 -18.37 53.72 -1.99
C PRO A 933 -19.60 52.94 -2.52
N MET A 934 -19.71 52.81 -3.85
CA MET A 934 -20.83 52.09 -4.49
C MET A 934 -20.99 50.65 -3.99
N GLU A 935 -19.89 49.94 -3.75
CA GLU A 935 -19.96 48.58 -3.19
C GLU A 935 -20.52 48.57 -1.75
N GLY A 936 -20.23 49.61 -0.96
CA GLY A 936 -20.77 49.78 0.39
C GLY A 936 -22.27 50.05 0.40
N TRP A 937 -22.76 50.88 -0.54
CA TRP A 937 -24.19 51.07 -0.74
C TRP A 937 -24.90 49.77 -1.14
N SER A 938 -24.30 49.01 -2.06
CA SER A 938 -24.83 47.68 -2.44
C SER A 938 -24.94 46.74 -1.24
N HIS A 939 -23.91 46.71 -0.38
CA HIS A 939 -23.90 45.91 0.85
C HIS A 939 -25.02 46.28 1.83
N VAL A 940 -25.15 47.57 2.14
CA VAL A 940 -26.18 48.07 3.06
C VAL A 940 -27.60 47.81 2.53
N VAL A 941 -27.80 47.92 1.21
CA VAL A 941 -29.06 47.54 0.55
C VAL A 941 -29.33 46.05 0.66
N LYS A 942 -28.31 45.19 0.49
CA LYS A 942 -28.43 43.73 0.67
C LYS A 942 -28.86 43.38 2.11
N LEU A 943 -28.25 43.99 3.12
CA LEU A 943 -28.63 43.80 4.53
C LEU A 943 -30.09 44.21 4.79
N LEU A 944 -30.51 45.35 4.24
CA LEU A 944 -31.91 45.80 4.33
C LEU A 944 -32.86 44.80 3.67
N CYS A 945 -32.57 44.36 2.45
CA CYS A 945 -33.44 43.43 1.71
C CYS A 945 -33.62 42.12 2.47
N ASN A 946 -32.54 41.56 3.03
CA ASN A 946 -32.62 40.36 3.87
C ASN A 946 -33.50 40.60 5.09
N SER A 947 -33.34 41.73 5.79
CA SER A 947 -34.15 42.07 6.98
C SER A 947 -35.63 42.24 6.67
N LEU A 948 -35.95 42.84 5.52
CA LEU A 948 -37.32 43.02 5.06
C LEU A 948 -37.94 41.69 4.59
N THR A 949 -37.13 40.79 4.04
CA THR A 949 -37.57 39.43 3.70
C THR A 949 -37.92 38.64 4.97
N ASP A 950 -37.04 38.68 5.99
CA ASP A 950 -37.31 38.07 7.30
C ASP A 950 -38.57 38.64 7.97
N LEU A 951 -38.86 39.93 7.75
CA LEU A 951 -40.09 40.58 8.18
C LEU A 951 -41.33 40.04 7.44
N LEU A 952 -41.24 39.83 6.12
CA LEU A 952 -42.34 39.24 5.35
C LEU A 952 -42.65 37.81 5.82
N ASP A 953 -41.61 37.01 6.10
CA ASP A 953 -41.77 35.65 6.64
C ASP A 953 -42.36 35.65 8.05
N SER A 954 -41.94 36.59 8.91
CA SER A 954 -42.54 36.79 10.24
C SER A 954 -44.03 37.08 10.13
N VAL A 955 -44.45 37.92 9.18
CA VAL A 955 -45.87 38.25 8.95
C VAL A 955 -46.66 37.05 8.42
N ARG A 956 -46.09 36.25 7.50
CA ARG A 956 -46.72 35.00 7.02
C ARG A 956 -46.94 34.00 8.17
N LEU A 957 -46.01 33.93 9.13
CA LEU A 957 -46.14 33.08 10.32
C LEU A 957 -47.24 33.57 11.28
N ILE A 958 -47.30 34.88 11.54
CA ILE A 958 -48.36 35.48 12.37
C ILE A 958 -49.74 35.17 11.77
N GLN A 959 -49.87 35.23 10.44
CA GLN A 959 -51.10 34.93 9.71
C GLN A 959 -51.52 33.45 9.79
N SER A 960 -50.56 32.51 9.73
CA SER A 960 -50.85 31.08 9.55
C SER A 960 -50.93 30.25 10.85
N GLY A 961 -50.43 30.75 11.99
CA GLY A 961 -50.41 29.96 13.22
C GLY A 961 -50.07 30.68 14.52
N GLY A 962 -50.12 32.02 14.56
CA GLY A 962 -49.84 32.78 15.79
C GLY A 962 -50.92 32.65 16.87
N PRO A 963 -50.67 33.07 18.12
CA PRO A 963 -51.67 33.09 19.20
C PRO A 963 -52.93 33.91 18.86
N TRP A 964 -52.85 34.78 17.85
CA TRP A 964 -53.95 35.59 17.32
C TRP A 964 -54.74 34.90 16.18
N ALA A 965 -54.21 33.84 15.57
CA ALA A 965 -54.81 33.15 14.42
C ALA A 965 -56.01 32.27 14.79
N GLN A 966 -56.21 31.94 16.07
CA GLN A 966 -57.33 31.12 16.54
C GLN A 966 -58.63 31.92 16.75
N GLU A 967 -58.59 33.26 16.78
CA GLU A 967 -59.76 34.08 17.13
C GLU A 967 -60.13 35.22 16.14
N GLN A 968 -59.25 35.63 15.19
CA GLN A 968 -59.53 36.76 14.26
C GLN A 968 -58.95 36.58 12.84
N ASP A 969 -59.72 36.99 11.82
CA ASP A 969 -59.24 37.17 10.44
C ASP A 969 -58.37 38.44 10.34
N LEU A 970 -57.05 38.27 10.21
CA LEU A 970 -56.06 39.35 10.12
C LEU A 970 -55.76 39.82 8.68
N THR A 971 -56.58 39.39 7.71
CA THR A 971 -56.29 39.62 6.28
C THR A 971 -56.16 41.11 5.93
N GLN A 972 -57.02 41.98 6.49
CA GLN A 972 -56.98 43.42 6.22
C GLN A 972 -55.74 44.09 6.84
N GLU A 973 -55.38 43.72 8.06
CA GLU A 973 -54.16 44.15 8.74
C GLU A 973 -52.90 43.73 7.97
N THR A 974 -52.86 42.51 7.43
CA THR A 974 -51.74 42.02 6.61
C THR A 974 -51.64 42.75 5.27
N LEU A 975 -52.77 43.04 4.60
CA LEU A 975 -52.79 43.86 3.37
C LEU A 975 -52.29 45.29 3.63
N PHE A 976 -52.67 45.87 4.77
CA PHE A 976 -52.14 47.17 5.22
C PHE A 976 -50.63 47.11 5.45
N PHE A 977 -50.13 46.06 6.11
CA PHE A 977 -48.70 45.86 6.32
C PHE A 977 -47.93 45.80 4.99
N TYR A 978 -48.36 44.99 4.02
CA TYR A 978 -47.70 44.91 2.72
C TYR A 978 -47.71 46.25 1.99
N THR A 979 -48.82 46.99 2.06
CA THR A 979 -48.92 48.34 1.50
C THR A 979 -47.89 49.28 2.13
N GLN A 980 -47.76 49.27 3.46
CA GLN A 980 -46.80 50.08 4.21
C GLN A 980 -45.35 49.75 3.84
N VAL A 981 -44.96 48.48 3.88
CA VAL A 981 -43.59 48.07 3.55
C VAL A 981 -43.25 48.37 2.09
N PHE A 982 -44.20 48.18 1.17
CA PHE A 982 -44.03 48.57 -0.23
C PHE A 982 -43.71 50.07 -0.38
N CYS A 983 -44.44 50.94 0.34
CA CYS A 983 -44.18 52.37 0.34
C CYS A 983 -42.77 52.70 0.86
N HIS A 984 -42.35 52.05 1.96
CA HIS A 984 -41.02 52.26 2.53
C HIS A 984 -39.92 51.83 1.57
N VAL A 985 -40.05 50.66 0.92
CA VAL A 985 -39.09 50.17 -0.06
C VAL A 985 -38.95 51.16 -1.22
N LEU A 986 -40.06 51.63 -1.79
CA LEU A 986 -40.01 52.58 -2.90
C LEU A 986 -39.43 53.94 -2.49
N HIS A 987 -39.69 54.41 -1.28
CA HIS A 987 -39.07 55.64 -0.77
C HIS A 987 -37.55 55.46 -0.66
N ILE A 988 -37.09 54.36 -0.07
CA ILE A 988 -35.65 54.06 0.02
C ILE A 988 -35.03 53.99 -1.38
N MET A 989 -35.67 53.32 -2.34
CA MET A 989 -35.23 53.28 -3.73
C MET A 989 -35.11 54.67 -4.38
N ALA A 990 -36.01 55.60 -4.05
CA ALA A 990 -35.99 56.96 -4.58
C ALA A 990 -34.85 57.82 -4.01
N MET A 991 -34.33 57.49 -2.81
CA MET A 991 -33.21 58.18 -2.18
C MET A 991 -31.83 57.63 -2.62
N LEU A 992 -31.78 56.40 -3.12
CA LEU A 992 -30.54 55.69 -3.45
C LEU A 992 -30.07 55.89 -4.90
N HIS A 993 -28.80 55.56 -5.13
CA HIS A 993 -28.23 55.45 -6.47
C HIS A 993 -28.88 54.32 -7.27
N GLN A 994 -29.22 54.55 -8.54
CA GLN A 994 -30.03 53.62 -9.33
C GLN A 994 -29.37 52.26 -9.55
N GLU A 995 -28.04 52.24 -9.55
CA GLU A 995 -27.19 51.06 -9.77
C GLU A 995 -27.24 50.05 -8.63
N VAL A 996 -27.70 50.44 -7.43
CA VAL A 996 -27.81 49.54 -6.26
C VAL A 996 -29.26 49.17 -5.93
N CYS A 997 -30.24 49.69 -6.67
CA CYS A 997 -31.66 49.50 -6.37
C CYS A 997 -32.26 48.18 -6.87
N ASP A 998 -31.51 47.34 -7.60
CA ASP A 998 -32.04 46.08 -8.15
C ASP A 998 -32.60 45.12 -7.08
N PRO A 999 -31.92 44.86 -5.95
CA PRO A 999 -32.47 44.00 -4.90
C PRO A 999 -33.78 44.53 -4.30
N LEU A 1000 -33.87 45.85 -4.09
CA LEU A 1000 -35.09 46.49 -3.57
C LEU A 1000 -36.24 46.43 -4.57
N TYR A 1001 -35.94 46.55 -5.86
CA TYR A 1001 -36.93 46.39 -6.92
C TYR A 1001 -37.52 44.98 -6.95
N VAL A 1002 -36.67 43.95 -6.82
CA VAL A 1002 -37.12 42.54 -6.72
C VAL A 1002 -37.99 42.35 -5.48
N LEU A 1003 -37.56 42.87 -4.33
CA LEU A 1003 -38.33 42.80 -3.10
C LEU A 1003 -39.70 43.53 -3.23
N ALA A 1004 -39.75 44.69 -3.87
CA ALA A 1004 -41.00 45.41 -4.13
C ALA A 1004 -41.97 44.57 -4.97
N LEU A 1005 -41.46 43.85 -5.98
CA LEU A 1005 -42.27 42.91 -6.76
C LEU A 1005 -42.74 41.72 -5.92
N GLU A 1006 -41.91 41.18 -5.02
CA GLU A 1006 -42.30 40.10 -4.12
C GLU A 1006 -43.42 40.53 -3.18
N ILE A 1007 -43.31 41.73 -2.58
CA ILE A 1007 -44.35 42.31 -1.70
C ILE A 1007 -45.67 42.43 -2.46
N LEU A 1008 -45.65 42.92 -3.71
CA LEU A 1008 -46.85 42.98 -4.55
C LEU A 1008 -47.43 41.59 -4.86
N THR A 1009 -46.59 40.57 -5.07
CA THR A 1009 -47.07 39.18 -5.24
C THR A 1009 -47.78 38.70 -3.96
N CYS A 1010 -47.22 38.99 -2.78
CA CYS A 1010 -47.81 38.61 -1.50
C CYS A 1010 -49.17 39.30 -1.30
N TYR A 1011 -49.21 40.61 -1.58
CA TYR A 1011 -50.43 41.41 -1.53
C TYR A 1011 -51.50 40.86 -2.51
N GLU A 1012 -51.14 40.60 -3.77
CA GLU A 1012 -52.05 40.06 -4.78
C GLU A 1012 -52.62 38.70 -4.38
N THR A 1013 -51.77 37.79 -3.92
CA THR A 1013 -52.16 36.43 -3.50
C THR A 1013 -53.17 36.51 -2.36
N LEU A 1014 -52.91 37.35 -1.36
CA LEU A 1014 -53.78 37.53 -0.21
C LEU A 1014 -55.09 38.25 -0.57
N SER A 1015 -55.04 39.29 -1.40
CA SER A 1015 -56.20 40.06 -1.86
C SER A 1015 -57.18 39.24 -2.70
N LYS A 1016 -56.69 38.23 -3.43
CA LYS A 1016 -57.52 37.26 -4.17
C LYS A 1016 -58.15 36.20 -3.28
N ALA A 1017 -57.46 35.79 -2.22
CA ALA A 1017 -57.93 34.77 -1.28
C ALA A 1017 -58.95 35.28 -0.26
N ASN A 1018 -59.08 36.61 -0.10
CA ASN A 1018 -59.96 37.22 0.89
C ASN A 1018 -61.47 37.00 0.56
N PRO A 1019 -62.22 36.25 1.38
CA PRO A 1019 -63.65 35.99 1.17
C PRO A 1019 -64.54 37.17 1.59
N SER A 1020 -64.01 38.11 2.39
CA SER A 1020 -64.68 39.37 2.69
C SER A 1020 -64.56 40.27 1.46
N GLY A 1021 -65.66 40.46 0.75
CA GLY A 1021 -65.70 41.32 -0.43
C GLY A 1021 -65.37 42.77 -0.05
N SER A 1022 -64.09 43.15 -0.05
CA SER A 1022 -63.67 44.54 0.00
C SER A 1022 -64.41 45.27 -1.10
N SER A 1023 -65.10 46.37 -0.78
CA SER A 1023 -65.84 47.13 -1.79
C SER A 1023 -64.95 47.38 -3.02
N LEU A 1024 -65.48 47.22 -4.23
CA LEU A 1024 -64.77 47.54 -5.48
C LEU A 1024 -64.08 48.92 -5.41
N LEU A 1025 -64.69 49.85 -4.67
CA LEU A 1025 -64.17 51.18 -4.38
C LEU A 1025 -62.85 51.16 -3.57
N GLN A 1026 -62.74 50.31 -2.55
CA GLN A 1026 -61.54 50.18 -1.71
C GLN A 1026 -60.37 49.64 -2.53
N LYS A 1027 -60.57 48.59 -3.33
CA LYS A 1027 -59.52 48.05 -4.23
C LYS A 1027 -59.05 49.09 -5.25
N VAL A 1028 -59.97 49.84 -5.85
CA VAL A 1028 -59.62 50.91 -6.81
C VAL A 1028 -58.86 52.05 -6.13
N ASN A 1029 -59.21 52.41 -4.89
CA ASN A 1029 -58.51 53.44 -4.14
C ASN A 1029 -57.09 52.98 -3.73
N GLU A 1030 -56.94 51.74 -3.26
CA GLU A 1030 -55.64 51.15 -2.93
C GLU A 1030 -54.74 51.02 -4.16
N GLN A 1031 -55.28 50.54 -5.29
CA GLN A 1031 -54.55 50.53 -6.57
C GLN A 1031 -54.10 51.93 -7.01
N ARG A 1032 -54.98 52.94 -6.93
CA ARG A 1032 -54.63 54.33 -7.27
C ARG A 1032 -53.51 54.86 -6.37
N PHE A 1033 -53.59 54.58 -5.08
CA PHE A 1033 -52.56 54.96 -4.12
C PHE A 1033 -51.22 54.30 -4.45
N LEU A 1034 -51.18 52.97 -4.62
CA LEU A 1034 -49.97 52.24 -4.99
C LEU A 1034 -49.38 52.73 -6.31
N LYS A 1035 -50.22 53.03 -7.32
CA LYS A 1035 -49.79 53.64 -8.59
C LYS A 1035 -49.13 54.99 -8.39
N SER A 1036 -49.74 55.87 -7.58
CA SER A 1036 -49.19 57.21 -7.32
C SER A 1036 -47.80 57.18 -6.67
N ILE A 1037 -47.49 56.14 -5.90
CA ILE A 1037 -46.18 55.98 -5.28
C ILE A 1037 -45.19 55.40 -6.30
N ALA A 1038 -45.60 54.38 -7.06
CA ALA A 1038 -44.78 53.75 -8.09
C ALA A 1038 -44.39 54.69 -9.23
N GLU A 1039 -45.19 55.72 -9.52
CA GLU A 1039 -44.90 56.75 -10.53
C GLU A 1039 -43.58 57.50 -10.30
N ASN A 1040 -43.11 57.57 -9.05
CA ASN A 1040 -41.90 58.30 -8.65
C ASN A 1040 -40.58 57.51 -8.87
N ILE A 1041 -40.63 56.31 -9.46
CA ILE A 1041 -39.46 55.46 -9.68
C ILE A 1041 -38.76 55.78 -11.02
N SER A 1042 -37.43 55.91 -10.96
CA SER A 1042 -36.63 56.59 -11.99
C SER A 1042 -35.81 55.71 -12.96
N PRO A 1043 -36.09 54.39 -13.10
CA PRO A 1043 -36.04 53.76 -14.43
C PRO A 1043 -37.44 53.47 -14.98
N GLU A 1044 -37.70 53.91 -16.22
CA GLU A 1044 -39.02 53.76 -16.84
C GLU A 1044 -39.48 52.31 -16.96
N GLU A 1045 -38.58 51.38 -17.30
CA GLU A 1045 -38.89 49.95 -17.40
C GLU A 1045 -39.33 49.34 -16.05
N ARG A 1046 -38.61 49.66 -14.97
CA ARG A 1046 -38.94 49.22 -13.60
C ARG A 1046 -40.29 49.80 -13.17
N ARG A 1047 -40.51 51.09 -13.45
CA ARG A 1047 -41.79 51.77 -13.19
C ARG A 1047 -42.95 51.12 -13.96
N GLN A 1048 -42.80 50.88 -15.26
CA GLN A 1048 -43.84 50.26 -16.09
C GLN A 1048 -44.19 48.86 -15.59
N THR A 1049 -43.19 48.06 -15.20
CA THR A 1049 -43.42 46.71 -14.66
C THR A 1049 -44.20 46.75 -13.34
N LEU A 1050 -43.84 47.67 -12.42
CA LEU A 1050 -44.59 47.87 -11.17
C LEU A 1050 -46.03 48.30 -11.45
N LEU A 1051 -46.23 49.28 -12.33
CA LEU A 1051 -47.57 49.78 -12.70
C LEU A 1051 -48.44 48.71 -13.38
N GLN A 1052 -47.83 47.86 -14.21
CA GLN A 1052 -48.50 46.72 -14.83
C GLN A 1052 -48.91 45.70 -13.77
N LYS A 1053 -47.99 45.34 -12.85
CA LYS A 1053 -48.30 44.42 -11.76
C LYS A 1053 -49.41 44.96 -10.84
N ILE A 1054 -49.39 46.26 -10.53
CA ILE A 1054 -50.44 46.94 -9.74
C ILE A 1054 -51.79 46.94 -10.46
N SER A 1055 -51.81 46.89 -11.79
CA SER A 1055 -53.05 46.87 -12.58
C SER A 1055 -53.65 45.48 -12.75
N ASN A 1056 -52.90 44.41 -12.44
CA ASN A 1056 -53.28 43.01 -12.72
C ASN A 1056 -53.97 42.29 -11.55
N PHE A 1057 -53.90 42.83 -10.34
CA PHE A 1057 -54.70 42.39 -9.18
C PHE A 1057 -55.91 43.30 -9.00
#